data_AF-A0A9P6HZG7-F1
#
_entry.id   AF-A0A9P6HZG7-F1
#
_cell.length_a   1.000
_cell.length_b   1.000
_cell.length_c   1.000
_cell.angle_alpha   90.00
_cell.angle_beta   90.00
_cell.angle_gamma   90.00
#
_symmetry.space_group_name_H-M   'P 1'
#
loop_
_entity.id
_entity.type
_entity.pdbx_description
1 polymer ?
#
loop_
_entity_poly.entity_id
_entity_poly.type
_entity_poly.pdbx_seq_one_letter_code
_entity_poly.pdbx_strand_id
1 'polypeptide(L)'
;MQDSELEQISEALRAARISKRPIDPPTKTWKNLDADSAFEVQKITVKNAISKHGDRLVGYKLGNIAKVMQDAFGLDQPDYGFLLASTFIYEGTALSLKDYIKPFVELEPAFVLKGHLKGPNVTAADVINAIDYAIPAIEIIDSRVKNWAIDLPDTLADNGSTAAVILGGTPRKLTDLTLSNTRGNLRFNDQEVMTGNTKNVLGNPISAVAWLVNKLSKYDIEFFPGQVVLPGSFWLAPSSTWSFTARLTLMMAEKLQIDAPFSAPSFLNDEIYPLRWRAAAAEDQPDINGLPSIEHALYLYNTVKFHLGQNYQFLDEKSFVQNIKSFYFGNPAQKAAESRLWFVQFLLVLSFGQAFLSRSKTPKEPPGSKFFIRAMSLLPDPTLLWKDSLLAIEVLALAGLYLYSIYQRESAQLYVAQAIRIAQLEGLHTQLPEDALGPETVSRCRNLWWTLYIMDRHFSCSLGVPMNTQDIDITTLLDPPSISTPQDATLGLRVKLSHLLSSIINTVYKSEKTPLGEFLEETRSILHTLAGHAQEIERITRVKFQNSVDTMPKGTRDITLLYHQCVIIATRPLLLSALKQQLDSYGRGARDLESFMAPLTPLMSTGIKSAVKTLQILSVEDNLIEVFLPFDLEYAYGAAIHLTIANALFPSTTDMDGPTHSREAHAILDDMIHKGNSVAEVRKSELVHLEYLFSEFATRLKQPDFQPPRLPVRSREVAPVIEVGESSTSVTEPDLVSMTTLSESQSLFCAPDTPNNAEFLDSIGISSDDFLSIVEQMGNQDDMDLPFTMLDLGQFWK
;
A
#
# COMPACT_ATOMS: atom_id res chain seq x y z
N MET A 1 16.24 11.15 -36.68
CA MET A 1 15.40 10.57 -37.75
C MET A 1 15.29 11.57 -38.91
N GLN A 2 14.94 11.11 -40.12
CA GLN A 2 14.68 12.02 -41.25
C GLN A 2 13.25 12.59 -41.17
N ASP A 3 13.05 13.85 -41.61
CA ASP A 3 11.73 14.51 -41.58
C ASP A 3 10.62 13.70 -42.26
N SER A 4 10.95 12.98 -43.33
CA SER A 4 10.01 12.11 -44.04
C SER A 4 9.52 10.94 -43.19
N GLU A 5 10.33 10.42 -42.27
CA GLU A 5 9.92 9.35 -41.35
C GLU A 5 8.99 9.90 -40.27
N LEU A 6 9.27 11.11 -39.76
CA LEU A 6 8.43 11.76 -38.75
C LEU A 6 7.02 12.07 -39.30
N GLU A 7 6.94 12.56 -40.54
CA GLU A 7 5.68 12.77 -41.27
C GLU A 7 4.91 11.45 -41.47
N GLN A 8 5.60 10.35 -41.78
CA GLN A 8 4.97 9.03 -41.93
C GLN A 8 4.36 8.53 -40.62
N ILE A 9 5.06 8.69 -39.49
CA ILE A 9 4.53 8.30 -38.17
C ILE A 9 3.30 9.15 -37.83
N SER A 10 3.39 10.47 -38.02
CA SER A 10 2.27 11.40 -37.78
C SER A 10 1.04 10.98 -38.60
N GLU A 11 1.23 10.69 -39.89
CA GLU A 11 0.14 10.26 -40.77
C GLU A 11 -0.44 8.90 -40.38
N ALA A 12 0.41 7.94 -39.97
CA ALA A 12 -0.03 6.62 -39.52
C ALA A 12 -0.90 6.70 -38.27
N LEU A 13 -0.48 7.46 -37.25
CA LEU A 13 -1.25 7.67 -36.02
C LEU A 13 -2.55 8.44 -36.28
N ARG A 14 -2.52 9.45 -37.14
CA ARG A 14 -3.71 10.18 -37.57
C ARG A 14 -4.71 9.28 -38.30
N ALA A 15 -4.22 8.44 -39.21
CA ALA A 15 -5.04 7.46 -39.93
C ALA A 15 -5.63 6.41 -38.97
N ALA A 16 -4.86 5.95 -37.99
CA ALA A 16 -5.32 5.04 -36.94
C ALA A 16 -6.49 5.65 -36.15
N ARG A 17 -6.37 6.92 -35.75
CA ARG A 17 -7.42 7.68 -35.07
C ARG A 17 -8.69 7.78 -35.91
N ILE A 18 -8.58 8.18 -37.18
CA ILE A 18 -9.74 8.39 -38.07
C ILE A 18 -10.43 7.07 -38.39
N SER A 19 -9.65 6.03 -38.70
CA SER A 19 -10.17 4.72 -39.08
C SER A 19 -10.62 3.88 -37.88
N LYS A 20 -10.29 4.31 -36.66
CA LYS A 20 -10.52 3.60 -35.40
C LYS A 20 -9.87 2.20 -35.42
N ARG A 21 -8.70 2.10 -36.07
CA ARG A 21 -7.91 0.88 -36.18
C ARG A 21 -6.52 1.17 -35.63
N PRO A 22 -6.17 0.60 -34.47
CA PRO A 22 -4.87 0.88 -33.88
C PRO A 22 -3.75 0.23 -34.72
N ILE A 23 -2.58 0.84 -34.68
CA ILE A 23 -1.36 0.34 -35.32
C ILE A 23 -0.47 -0.35 -34.30
N ASP A 24 0.47 -1.17 -34.76
CA ASP A 24 1.54 -1.64 -33.88
C ASP A 24 2.36 -0.45 -33.35
N PRO A 25 3.04 -0.59 -32.20
CA PRO A 25 3.81 0.50 -31.60
C PRO A 25 4.78 1.13 -32.62
N PRO A 26 4.75 2.45 -32.84
CA PRO A 26 5.67 3.14 -33.73
C PRO A 26 7.14 2.72 -33.53
N THR A 27 7.59 2.52 -32.30
CA THR A 27 8.95 2.05 -31.96
C THR A 27 9.31 0.69 -32.58
N LYS A 28 8.33 -0.19 -32.86
CA LYS A 28 8.55 -1.47 -33.54
C LYS A 28 8.80 -1.32 -35.03
N THR A 29 8.16 -0.34 -35.67
CA THR A 29 8.28 -0.07 -37.11
C THR A 29 9.43 0.89 -37.40
N TRP A 30 9.58 1.95 -36.60
CA TRP A 30 10.61 2.97 -36.70
C TRP A 30 11.55 2.87 -35.50
N LYS A 31 12.54 1.96 -35.59
CA LYS A 31 13.45 1.62 -34.48
C LYS A 31 14.30 2.79 -33.94
N ASN A 32 14.45 3.86 -34.72
CA ASN A 32 15.20 5.05 -34.32
C ASN A 32 14.31 6.13 -33.66
N LEU A 33 13.05 5.82 -33.38
CA LEU A 33 12.13 6.73 -32.69
C LEU A 33 12.48 6.79 -31.20
N ASP A 34 12.95 7.95 -30.78
CA ASP A 34 13.23 8.31 -29.39
C ASP A 34 12.24 9.37 -28.89
N ALA A 35 12.35 9.78 -27.62
CA ALA A 35 11.41 10.73 -27.02
C ALA A 35 11.43 12.13 -27.69
N ASP A 36 12.60 12.62 -28.12
CA ASP A 36 12.72 13.93 -28.77
C ASP A 36 12.12 13.89 -30.18
N SER A 37 12.43 12.87 -30.97
CA SER A 37 11.84 12.68 -32.30
C SER A 37 10.36 12.36 -32.25
N ALA A 38 9.88 11.62 -31.25
CA ALA A 38 8.45 11.43 -30.98
C ALA A 38 7.74 12.74 -30.68
N PHE A 39 8.36 13.64 -29.91
CA PHE A 39 7.82 14.97 -29.69
C PHE A 39 7.77 15.82 -30.98
N GLU A 40 8.74 15.66 -31.88
CA GLU A 40 8.66 16.26 -33.22
C GLU A 40 7.47 15.71 -34.04
N VAL A 41 7.22 14.39 -34.00
CA VAL A 41 6.01 13.79 -34.62
C VAL A 41 4.74 14.43 -34.08
N GLN A 42 4.68 14.65 -32.77
CA GLN A 42 3.56 15.28 -32.10
C GLN A 42 3.36 16.72 -32.57
N LYS A 43 4.44 17.51 -32.66
CA LYS A 43 4.41 18.88 -33.21
C LYS A 43 3.97 18.91 -34.67
N ILE A 44 4.41 17.96 -35.50
CA ILE A 44 3.97 17.84 -36.89
C ILE A 44 2.46 17.58 -36.95
N THR A 45 1.95 16.69 -36.11
CA THR A 45 0.52 16.37 -36.02
C THR A 45 -0.30 17.63 -35.68
N VAL A 46 0.12 18.38 -34.67
CA VAL A 46 -0.54 19.63 -34.24
C VAL A 46 -0.43 20.72 -35.31
N LYS A 47 0.75 20.90 -35.90
CA LYS A 47 0.97 21.87 -36.98
C LYS A 47 0.08 21.55 -38.19
N ASN A 48 -0.06 20.28 -38.54
CA ASN A 48 -0.95 19.83 -39.62
C ASN A 48 -2.42 20.11 -39.27
N ALA A 49 -2.86 19.84 -38.04
CA ALA A 49 -4.21 20.16 -37.59
C ALA A 49 -4.51 21.67 -37.71
N ILE A 50 -3.59 22.52 -37.27
CA ILE A 50 -3.77 23.98 -37.32
C ILE A 50 -3.72 24.49 -38.76
N SER A 51 -2.65 24.17 -39.50
CA SER A 51 -2.40 24.76 -40.82
C SER A 51 -3.27 24.19 -41.94
N LYS A 52 -3.61 22.89 -41.89
CA LYS A 52 -4.39 22.21 -42.95
C LYS A 52 -5.87 22.08 -42.61
N HIS A 53 -6.23 22.02 -41.32
CA HIS A 53 -7.61 21.78 -40.89
C HIS A 53 -8.23 22.95 -40.12
N GLY A 54 -7.49 24.05 -39.91
CA GLY A 54 -8.01 25.26 -39.27
C GLY A 54 -8.25 25.12 -37.76
N ASP A 55 -7.65 24.12 -37.13
CA ASP A 55 -7.74 23.91 -35.68
C ASP A 55 -6.91 24.95 -34.91
N ARG A 56 -7.01 24.95 -33.58
CA ARG A 56 -6.26 25.86 -32.70
C ARG A 56 -5.68 25.11 -31.52
N LEU A 57 -4.42 25.40 -31.19
CA LEU A 57 -3.84 24.95 -29.93
C LEU A 57 -4.43 25.74 -28.77
N VAL A 58 -5.08 25.04 -27.83
CA VAL A 58 -5.82 25.67 -26.72
C VAL A 58 -5.35 25.21 -25.35
N GLY A 59 -4.37 24.31 -25.28
CA GLY A 59 -3.89 23.86 -24.00
C GLY A 59 -2.85 22.76 -24.09
N TYR A 60 -2.50 22.27 -22.92
CA TYR A 60 -1.53 21.21 -22.72
C TYR A 60 -2.04 20.26 -21.65
N LYS A 61 -1.59 19.02 -21.74
CA LYS A 61 -1.84 18.01 -20.72
C LYS A 61 -0.54 17.34 -20.30
N LEU A 62 -0.52 16.88 -19.07
CA LEU A 62 0.55 16.12 -18.46
C LEU A 62 -0.06 14.78 -18.05
N GLY A 63 0.55 13.68 -18.49
CA GLY A 63 0.10 12.33 -18.17
C GLY A 63 1.19 11.55 -17.45
N ASN A 64 0.82 10.38 -16.92
CA ASN A 64 1.73 9.48 -16.22
C ASN A 64 2.57 10.20 -15.16
N ILE A 65 1.91 10.73 -14.14
CA ILE A 65 2.52 11.72 -13.24
C ILE A 65 2.95 11.13 -11.92
N ALA A 66 2.17 10.16 -11.43
CA ALA A 66 2.66 9.32 -10.36
C ALA A 66 3.92 8.63 -10.87
N LYS A 67 5.02 8.73 -10.13
CA LYS A 67 6.26 8.00 -10.44
C LYS A 67 5.97 6.51 -10.62
N VAL A 68 5.07 5.97 -9.80
CA VAL A 68 4.48 4.62 -9.95
C VAL A 68 3.86 4.37 -11.33
N MET A 69 3.14 5.34 -11.92
CA MET A 69 2.56 5.25 -13.27
C MET A 69 3.62 5.43 -14.38
N GLN A 70 4.66 6.25 -14.16
CA GLN A 70 5.79 6.41 -15.09
C GLN A 70 6.57 5.12 -15.22
N ASP A 71 6.95 4.57 -14.08
CA ASP A 71 7.72 3.34 -13.98
C ASP A 71 6.90 2.16 -14.45
N ALA A 72 5.59 2.19 -14.16
CA ALA A 72 4.60 1.42 -14.87
C ALA A 72 4.84 1.52 -16.36
N PHE A 73 4.56 2.64 -17.02
CA PHE A 73 4.66 2.77 -18.48
C PHE A 73 6.08 2.65 -19.06
N GLY A 74 7.11 2.37 -18.25
CA GLY A 74 8.50 2.29 -18.67
C GLY A 74 9.07 3.67 -19.03
N LEU A 75 8.49 4.72 -18.46
CA LEU A 75 8.81 6.12 -18.71
C LEU A 75 9.79 6.61 -17.63
N ASP A 76 10.86 7.25 -18.04
CA ASP A 76 11.82 7.91 -17.15
C ASP A 76 11.36 9.31 -16.70
N GLN A 77 10.27 9.80 -17.27
CA GLN A 77 9.65 11.10 -17.02
C GLN A 77 8.15 11.07 -17.36
N PRO A 78 7.33 12.01 -16.85
CA PRO A 78 5.96 12.20 -17.32
C PRO A 78 5.87 12.35 -18.85
N ASP A 79 4.79 11.85 -19.45
CA ASP A 79 4.44 12.21 -20.82
C ASP A 79 3.58 13.47 -20.84
N TYR A 80 3.47 14.09 -22.01
CA TYR A 80 2.79 15.36 -22.17
C TYR A 80 2.21 15.50 -23.56
N GLY A 81 1.20 16.34 -23.69
CA GLY A 81 0.75 16.69 -25.02
C GLY A 81 -0.08 17.93 -25.18
N PHE A 82 -0.46 18.15 -26.42
CA PHE A 82 -1.15 19.34 -26.88
C PHE A 82 -2.65 19.06 -26.89
N LEU A 83 -3.42 20.04 -26.43
CA LEU A 83 -4.87 20.03 -26.50
C LEU A 83 -5.31 20.98 -27.62
N LEU A 84 -6.03 20.43 -28.60
CA LEU A 84 -6.57 21.18 -29.72
C LEU A 84 -8.01 21.60 -29.44
N ALA A 85 -8.49 22.68 -30.04
CA ALA A 85 -9.87 23.13 -29.84
C ALA A 85 -10.87 22.04 -30.22
N SER A 86 -10.56 21.25 -31.25
CA SER A 86 -11.38 20.11 -31.69
C SER A 86 -11.46 18.95 -30.69
N THR A 87 -10.56 18.85 -29.71
CA THR A 87 -10.63 17.80 -28.67
C THR A 87 -11.61 18.17 -27.55
N PHE A 88 -12.04 19.42 -27.45
CA PHE A 88 -12.98 19.83 -26.39
C PHE A 88 -14.42 19.52 -26.77
N ILE A 89 -15.11 18.83 -25.88
CA ILE A 89 -16.51 18.44 -26.00
C ILE A 89 -17.31 19.18 -24.94
N TYR A 90 -18.51 19.63 -25.30
CA TYR A 90 -19.39 20.34 -24.39
C TYR A 90 -19.91 19.42 -23.27
N GLU A 91 -19.97 19.95 -22.05
CA GLU A 91 -20.60 19.30 -20.91
C GLU A 91 -22.02 18.82 -21.25
N GLY A 92 -22.36 17.59 -20.85
CA GLY A 92 -23.67 16.98 -21.14
C GLY A 92 -23.82 16.39 -22.55
N THR A 93 -22.80 16.46 -23.41
CA THR A 93 -22.83 15.82 -24.73
C THR A 93 -22.78 14.30 -24.61
N ALA A 94 -23.74 13.60 -25.22
CA ALA A 94 -23.71 12.14 -25.30
C ALA A 94 -22.62 11.69 -26.29
N LEU A 95 -21.78 10.74 -25.87
CA LEU A 95 -20.69 10.19 -26.67
C LEU A 95 -20.98 8.76 -27.09
N SER A 96 -20.59 8.40 -28.32
CA SER A 96 -20.65 7.02 -28.78
C SER A 96 -19.28 6.35 -28.62
N LEU A 97 -19.26 5.17 -27.98
CA LEU A 97 -18.05 4.34 -27.94
C LEU A 97 -17.54 3.97 -29.35
N LYS A 98 -18.43 3.99 -30.36
CA LYS A 98 -18.06 3.73 -31.77
C LYS A 98 -17.18 4.82 -32.37
N ASP A 99 -17.03 5.97 -31.70
CA ASP A 99 -16.15 7.05 -32.13
C ASP A 99 -14.72 6.93 -31.64
N TYR A 100 -14.46 5.92 -30.81
CA TYR A 100 -13.18 5.66 -30.18
C TYR A 100 -12.71 4.22 -30.48
N ILE A 101 -11.44 3.92 -30.19
CA ILE A 101 -10.84 2.60 -30.37
C ILE A 101 -11.11 1.73 -29.12
N LYS A 102 -10.57 2.15 -27.97
CA LYS A 102 -10.75 1.56 -26.64
C LYS A 102 -10.48 2.65 -25.59
N PRO A 103 -11.44 3.58 -25.37
CA PRO A 103 -11.20 4.76 -24.55
C PRO A 103 -11.23 4.45 -23.05
N PHE A 104 -10.47 5.21 -22.27
CA PHE A 104 -10.59 5.35 -20.82
C PHE A 104 -10.89 6.80 -20.46
N VAL A 105 -11.33 7.02 -19.22
CA VAL A 105 -11.68 8.33 -18.68
C VAL A 105 -10.85 8.65 -17.44
N GLU A 106 -10.40 9.89 -17.34
CA GLU A 106 -9.62 10.40 -16.21
C GLU A 106 -10.29 11.67 -15.67
N LEU A 107 -10.43 11.75 -14.35
CA LEU A 107 -10.94 12.94 -13.67
C LEU A 107 -9.78 13.82 -13.23
N GLU A 108 -9.77 15.08 -13.65
CA GLU A 108 -8.68 16.01 -13.41
C GLU A 108 -9.15 17.40 -12.98
N PRO A 109 -8.34 18.14 -12.18
CA PRO A 109 -8.47 19.59 -12.12
C PRO A 109 -7.87 20.20 -13.39
N ALA A 110 -8.61 21.02 -14.12
CA ALA A 110 -8.07 21.84 -15.20
C ALA A 110 -7.77 23.26 -14.71
N PHE A 111 -6.64 23.83 -15.12
CA PHE A 111 -6.28 25.22 -14.85
C PHE A 111 -6.39 26.06 -16.10
N VAL A 112 -7.06 27.21 -16.01
CA VAL A 112 -7.13 28.19 -17.10
C VAL A 112 -6.20 29.35 -16.79
N LEU A 113 -5.34 29.71 -17.74
CA LEU A 113 -4.33 30.76 -17.55
C LEU A 113 -4.89 32.15 -17.87
N LYS A 114 -4.53 33.15 -17.05
CA LYS A 114 -4.63 34.59 -17.36
C LYS A 114 -3.27 35.22 -17.68
N GLY A 115 -2.19 34.58 -17.23
CA GLY A 115 -0.82 35.06 -17.36
C GLY A 115 -0.02 34.20 -18.33
N HIS A 116 1.00 34.82 -18.91
CA HIS A 116 1.96 34.13 -19.75
C HIS A 116 2.98 33.38 -18.87
N LEU A 117 3.28 32.11 -19.21
CA LEU A 117 4.30 31.29 -18.55
C LEU A 117 5.34 30.86 -19.59
N LYS A 118 6.61 31.15 -19.30
CA LYS A 118 7.75 30.84 -20.16
C LYS A 118 8.91 30.33 -19.30
N GLY A 119 9.38 29.12 -19.58
CA GLY A 119 10.57 28.56 -18.95
C GLY A 119 11.88 29.00 -19.61
N PRO A 120 13.03 28.53 -19.09
CA PRO A 120 13.18 27.68 -17.90
C PRO A 120 13.03 28.47 -16.58
N ASN A 121 12.95 27.74 -15.46
CA ASN A 121 12.88 28.25 -14.06
C ASN A 121 11.54 28.87 -13.62
N VAL A 122 10.43 28.47 -14.23
CA VAL A 122 9.09 28.76 -13.71
C VAL A 122 8.90 28.09 -12.35
N THR A 123 8.49 28.86 -11.35
CA THR A 123 8.22 28.40 -9.99
C THR A 123 6.72 28.17 -9.76
N ALA A 124 6.37 27.52 -8.65
CA ALA A 124 4.97 27.39 -8.23
C ALA A 124 4.28 28.75 -8.03
N ALA A 125 5.01 29.78 -7.57
CA ALA A 125 4.48 31.12 -7.40
C ALA A 125 4.12 31.78 -8.74
N ASP A 126 4.97 31.59 -9.76
CA ASP A 126 4.70 32.08 -11.12
C ASP A 126 3.43 31.43 -11.69
N VAL A 127 3.29 30.11 -11.51
CA VAL A 127 2.08 29.37 -11.91
C VAL A 127 0.83 29.90 -11.21
N ILE A 128 0.87 30.07 -9.88
CA ILE A 128 -0.26 30.61 -9.10
C ILE A 128 -0.67 31.99 -9.63
N ASN A 129 0.30 32.85 -9.94
CA ASN A 129 0.05 34.19 -10.47
C ASN A 129 -0.50 34.16 -11.90
N ALA A 130 -0.15 33.15 -12.68
CA ALA A 130 -0.61 32.98 -14.06
C ALA A 130 -1.97 32.28 -14.20
N ILE A 131 -2.44 31.55 -13.19
CA ILE A 131 -3.76 30.91 -13.22
C ILE A 131 -4.87 31.92 -12.92
N ASP A 132 -5.91 31.89 -13.73
CA ASP A 132 -7.14 32.63 -13.48
C ASP A 132 -8.05 31.87 -12.52
N TYR A 133 -8.39 30.63 -12.90
CA TYR A 133 -9.26 29.74 -12.14
C TYR A 133 -8.97 28.27 -12.44
N ALA A 134 -9.46 27.40 -11.56
CA ALA A 134 -9.51 25.97 -11.76
C ALA A 134 -10.96 25.53 -12.05
N ILE A 135 -11.10 24.42 -12.78
CA ILE A 135 -12.40 23.84 -13.13
C ILE A 135 -12.26 22.31 -13.22
N PRO A 136 -13.25 21.51 -12.81
CA PRO A 136 -13.18 20.07 -13.01
C PRO A 136 -13.18 19.74 -14.50
N ALA A 137 -12.44 18.71 -14.88
CA ALA A 137 -12.35 18.20 -16.24
C ALA A 137 -12.38 16.67 -16.28
N ILE A 138 -12.92 16.12 -17.36
CA ILE A 138 -12.76 14.72 -17.71
C ILE A 138 -11.91 14.66 -18.98
N GLU A 139 -10.74 14.03 -18.90
CA GLU A 139 -9.99 13.64 -20.08
C GLU A 139 -10.46 12.25 -20.53
N ILE A 140 -10.64 12.08 -21.84
CA ILE A 140 -10.84 10.79 -22.48
C ILE A 140 -9.54 10.47 -23.20
N ILE A 141 -8.89 9.38 -22.80
CA ILE A 141 -7.68 8.86 -23.42
C ILE A 141 -8.02 7.64 -24.28
N ASP A 142 -7.45 7.55 -25.48
CA ASP A 142 -7.78 6.50 -26.46
C ASP A 142 -6.58 6.21 -27.35
N SER A 143 -5.65 5.37 -26.89
CA SER A 143 -4.39 5.13 -27.61
C SER A 143 -4.62 4.61 -29.03
N ARG A 144 -3.88 5.15 -29.99
CA ARG A 144 -3.84 4.66 -31.38
C ARG A 144 -2.89 3.48 -31.55
N VAL A 145 -2.21 3.08 -30.50
CA VAL A 145 -1.32 1.92 -30.46
C VAL A 145 -2.08 0.70 -29.95
N LYS A 146 -1.87 -0.43 -30.64
CA LYS A 146 -2.59 -1.66 -30.41
C LYS A 146 -2.36 -2.17 -28.99
N ASN A 147 -3.45 -2.54 -28.34
CA ASN A 147 -3.48 -3.09 -26.99
C ASN A 147 -2.84 -2.20 -25.92
N TRP A 148 -2.72 -0.88 -26.15
CA TRP A 148 -2.02 0.03 -25.22
C TRP A 148 -0.56 -0.40 -24.94
N ALA A 149 0.07 -1.11 -25.89
CA ALA A 149 1.45 -1.57 -25.77
C ALA A 149 2.45 -0.43 -26.08
N ILE A 150 2.41 0.63 -25.26
CA ILE A 150 3.15 1.87 -25.46
C ILE A 150 4.35 1.98 -24.52
N ASP A 151 5.47 2.45 -25.06
CA ASP A 151 6.58 3.06 -24.31
C ASP A 151 6.57 4.60 -24.48
N LEU A 152 7.50 5.34 -23.85
CA LEU A 152 7.53 6.81 -23.88
C LEU A 152 7.50 7.42 -25.29
N PRO A 153 8.32 6.95 -26.26
CA PRO A 153 8.27 7.51 -27.61
C PRO A 153 6.93 7.24 -28.31
N ASP A 154 6.29 6.10 -28.04
CA ASP A 154 5.01 5.74 -28.65
C ASP A 154 3.88 6.64 -28.15
N THR A 155 3.79 6.86 -26.83
CA THR A 155 2.76 7.73 -26.24
C THR A 155 2.99 9.20 -26.61
N LEU A 156 4.25 9.69 -26.61
CA LEU A 156 4.55 11.06 -27.04
C LEU A 156 4.20 11.30 -28.51
N ALA A 157 4.60 10.38 -29.40
CA ALA A 157 4.23 10.45 -30.81
C ALA A 157 2.71 10.44 -30.99
N ASP A 158 2.00 9.68 -30.15
CA ASP A 158 0.54 9.62 -30.09
C ASP A 158 -0.11 10.74 -29.27
N ASN A 159 0.57 11.85 -29.05
CA ASN A 159 0.04 13.01 -28.32
C ASN A 159 -0.50 12.67 -26.92
N GLY A 160 0.20 11.78 -26.21
CA GLY A 160 -0.16 11.21 -24.91
C GLY A 160 -1.57 10.59 -24.91
N SER A 161 -1.96 9.90 -25.98
CA SER A 161 -3.25 9.22 -26.14
C SER A 161 -4.51 10.12 -26.05
N THR A 162 -4.40 11.45 -25.96
CA THR A 162 -5.57 12.35 -25.79
C THR A 162 -6.59 12.12 -26.90
N ALA A 163 -7.83 11.84 -26.51
CA ALA A 163 -8.96 11.65 -27.41
C ALA A 163 -9.89 12.86 -27.33
N ALA A 164 -10.35 13.19 -26.14
CA ALA A 164 -11.27 14.30 -25.90
C ALA A 164 -11.10 14.87 -24.49
N VAL A 165 -11.58 16.08 -24.27
CA VAL A 165 -11.60 16.75 -22.96
C VAL A 165 -12.98 17.38 -22.77
N ILE A 166 -13.56 17.19 -21.59
CA ILE A 166 -14.81 17.82 -21.18
C ILE A 166 -14.47 18.71 -19.99
N LEU A 167 -14.75 20.00 -20.08
CA LEU A 167 -14.65 20.92 -18.93
C LEU A 167 -16.03 21.05 -18.28
N GLY A 168 -16.07 21.07 -16.96
CA GLY A 168 -17.29 21.42 -16.23
C GLY A 168 -17.65 22.90 -16.39
N GLY A 169 -18.85 23.28 -15.97
CA GLY A 169 -19.35 24.66 -16.13
C GLY A 169 -19.10 25.62 -14.95
N THR A 170 -18.46 25.18 -13.85
CA THR A 170 -18.37 25.97 -12.61
C THR A 170 -16.91 26.27 -12.20
N PRO A 171 -16.34 27.42 -12.59
CA PRO A 171 -14.98 27.78 -12.21
C PRO A 171 -14.85 28.14 -10.72
N ARG A 172 -13.65 27.92 -10.17
CA ARG A 172 -13.26 28.27 -8.79
C ARG A 172 -11.92 28.99 -8.79
N LYS A 173 -11.80 30.05 -7.98
CA LYS A 173 -10.49 30.69 -7.80
C LYS A 173 -9.59 29.75 -7.02
N LEU A 174 -8.27 29.86 -7.22
CA LEU A 174 -7.31 29.07 -6.47
C LEU A 174 -7.43 29.25 -4.95
N THR A 175 -7.78 30.46 -4.49
CA THR A 175 -7.98 30.77 -3.07
C THR A 175 -9.16 30.05 -2.43
N ASP A 176 -10.08 29.54 -3.25
CA ASP A 176 -11.28 28.83 -2.79
C ASP A 176 -11.03 27.32 -2.70
N LEU A 177 -9.83 26.86 -3.09
CA LEU A 177 -9.48 25.46 -3.23
C LEU A 177 -8.26 25.12 -2.39
N THR A 178 -8.33 23.98 -1.70
CA THR A 178 -7.17 23.37 -1.05
C THR A 178 -6.58 22.34 -2.00
N LEU A 179 -5.82 22.77 -3.02
CA LEU A 179 -5.29 21.89 -4.07
C LEU A 179 -4.31 20.83 -3.57
N SER A 180 -3.76 20.97 -2.37
CA SER A 180 -3.01 19.89 -1.70
C SER A 180 -3.90 18.80 -1.10
N ASN A 181 -5.23 18.95 -1.14
CA ASN A 181 -6.16 18.00 -0.55
C ASN A 181 -7.61 18.11 -1.10
N THR A 182 -7.79 18.33 -2.40
CA THR A 182 -9.14 18.42 -2.99
C THR A 182 -9.56 17.04 -3.49
N ARG A 183 -10.70 16.53 -3.00
CA ARG A 183 -11.27 15.24 -3.42
C ARG A 183 -12.07 15.39 -4.73
N GLY A 184 -11.91 14.45 -5.64
CA GLY A 184 -12.74 14.26 -6.82
C GLY A 184 -13.43 12.89 -6.80
N ASN A 185 -14.59 12.82 -7.42
CA ASN A 185 -15.32 11.57 -7.62
C ASN A 185 -15.90 11.47 -9.04
N LEU A 186 -15.77 10.29 -9.64
CA LEU A 186 -16.33 9.97 -10.96
C LEU A 186 -17.51 9.03 -10.75
N ARG A 187 -18.62 9.32 -11.44
CA ARG A 187 -19.84 8.50 -11.38
C ARG A 187 -20.20 7.95 -12.75
N PHE A 188 -20.59 6.68 -12.79
CA PHE A 188 -21.15 6.02 -13.96
C PHE A 188 -22.55 5.50 -13.60
N ASN A 189 -23.58 5.89 -14.36
CA ASN A 189 -24.99 5.59 -14.05
C ASN A 189 -25.38 5.92 -12.60
N ASP A 190 -25.03 7.14 -12.15
CA ASP A 190 -25.24 7.63 -10.78
C ASP A 190 -24.50 6.86 -9.67
N GLN A 191 -23.74 5.83 -9.99
CA GLN A 191 -22.88 5.13 -9.04
C GLN A 191 -21.48 5.69 -9.09
N GLU A 192 -20.91 6.01 -7.92
CA GLU A 192 -19.50 6.41 -7.84
C GLU A 192 -18.61 5.22 -8.19
N VAL A 193 -17.84 5.36 -9.26
CA VAL A 193 -16.95 4.29 -9.77
C VAL A 193 -15.50 4.51 -9.39
N MET A 194 -15.14 5.74 -8.99
CA MET A 194 -13.75 6.12 -8.73
C MET A 194 -13.70 7.40 -7.91
N THR A 195 -12.72 7.48 -7.01
CA THR A 195 -12.41 8.71 -6.27
C THR A 195 -10.91 8.93 -6.21
N GLY A 196 -10.53 10.15 -5.85
CA GLY A 196 -9.20 10.40 -5.35
C GLY A 196 -8.94 11.86 -5.15
N ASN A 197 -7.67 12.25 -5.11
CA ASN A 197 -7.27 13.50 -4.51
C ASN A 197 -6.14 14.18 -5.29
N THR A 198 -6.24 15.50 -5.41
CA THR A 198 -5.28 16.33 -6.13
C THR A 198 -3.84 16.23 -5.60
N LYS A 199 -3.63 15.83 -4.34
CA LYS A 199 -2.28 15.60 -3.78
C LYS A 199 -1.47 14.50 -4.47
N ASN A 200 -2.15 13.57 -5.15
CA ASN A 200 -1.48 12.46 -5.82
C ASN A 200 -0.83 12.91 -7.16
N VAL A 201 -1.00 14.18 -7.54
CA VAL A 201 -0.42 14.81 -8.74
C VAL A 201 0.89 15.52 -8.35
N LEU A 202 2.04 14.83 -8.43
CA LEU A 202 3.37 15.29 -7.95
C LEU A 202 3.36 15.96 -6.56
N GLY A 203 2.51 15.51 -5.64
CA GLY A 203 2.32 16.15 -4.33
C GLY A 203 1.47 17.43 -4.38
N ASN A 204 1.52 18.19 -5.49
CA ASN A 204 0.71 19.38 -5.74
C ASN A 204 0.55 19.64 -7.26
N PRO A 205 -0.68 19.76 -7.79
CA PRO A 205 -0.93 20.03 -9.21
C PRO A 205 -0.26 21.31 -9.74
N ILE A 206 -0.06 22.32 -8.89
CA ILE A 206 0.64 23.57 -9.26
C ILE A 206 2.11 23.29 -9.60
N SER A 207 2.77 22.42 -8.84
CA SER A 207 4.15 22.00 -9.10
C SER A 207 4.26 21.21 -10.40
N ALA A 208 3.22 20.44 -10.74
CA ALA A 208 3.15 19.70 -11.99
C ALA A 208 3.06 20.62 -13.22
N VAL A 209 2.29 21.70 -13.13
CA VAL A 209 2.26 22.74 -14.18
C VAL A 209 3.63 23.41 -14.33
N ALA A 210 4.30 23.76 -13.22
CA ALA A 210 5.63 24.37 -13.26
C ALA A 210 6.65 23.42 -13.93
N TRP A 211 6.61 22.13 -13.59
CA TRP A 211 7.44 21.11 -14.23
C TRP A 211 7.20 21.05 -15.73
N LEU A 212 5.93 21.01 -16.17
CA LEU A 212 5.57 20.92 -17.58
C LEU A 212 6.10 22.12 -18.38
N VAL A 213 5.90 23.35 -17.89
CA VAL A 213 6.38 24.56 -18.56
C VAL A 213 7.90 24.55 -18.68
N ASN A 214 8.60 24.16 -17.61
CA ASN A 214 10.06 24.05 -17.63
C ASN A 214 10.52 22.96 -18.60
N LYS A 215 9.84 21.81 -18.63
CA LYS A 215 10.18 20.71 -19.53
C LYS A 215 10.02 21.10 -21.00
N LEU A 216 8.93 21.78 -21.34
CA LEU A 216 8.62 22.19 -22.71
C LEU A 216 9.42 23.40 -23.19
N SER A 217 10.07 24.15 -22.28
CA SER A 217 10.94 25.27 -22.65
C SER A 217 12.13 24.85 -23.53
N LYS A 218 12.61 23.60 -23.43
CA LYS A 218 13.68 23.09 -24.31
C LYS A 218 13.28 22.98 -25.78
N TYR A 219 11.99 23.06 -26.08
CA TYR A 219 11.43 23.02 -27.43
C TYR A 219 10.83 24.38 -27.85
N ASP A 220 11.17 25.47 -27.14
CA ASP A 220 10.66 26.83 -27.37
C ASP A 220 9.13 26.95 -27.30
N ILE A 221 8.50 26.15 -26.42
CA ILE A 221 7.06 26.20 -26.19
C ILE A 221 6.73 27.04 -24.97
N GLU A 222 5.83 28.00 -25.18
CA GLU A 222 5.35 28.97 -24.20
C GLU A 222 3.84 28.80 -23.98
N PHE A 223 3.37 29.14 -22.77
CA PHE A 223 1.98 28.97 -22.35
C PHE A 223 1.31 30.34 -22.24
N PHE A 224 0.26 30.56 -23.01
CA PHE A 224 -0.41 31.85 -23.19
C PHE A 224 -1.72 31.96 -22.41
N PRO A 225 -2.16 33.19 -22.08
CA PRO A 225 -3.48 33.43 -21.51
C PRO A 225 -4.61 32.80 -22.34
N GLY A 226 -5.62 32.27 -21.65
CA GLY A 226 -6.76 31.57 -22.22
C GLY A 226 -6.52 30.09 -22.52
N GLN A 227 -5.29 29.58 -22.34
CA GLN A 227 -5.01 28.15 -22.50
C GLN A 227 -5.36 27.35 -21.24
N VAL A 228 -5.71 26.08 -21.47
CA VAL A 228 -6.05 25.09 -20.44
C VAL A 228 -4.86 24.19 -20.15
N VAL A 229 -4.59 23.91 -18.88
CA VAL A 229 -3.58 22.94 -18.47
C VAL A 229 -4.24 21.83 -17.66
N LEU A 230 -4.10 20.59 -18.13
CA LEU A 230 -4.46 19.36 -17.42
C LEU A 230 -3.18 18.81 -16.74
N PRO A 231 -3.08 18.87 -15.41
CA PRO A 231 -1.89 18.55 -14.67
C PRO A 231 -1.81 17.07 -14.28
N GLY A 232 -2.72 16.19 -14.75
CA GLY A 232 -2.77 14.72 -14.66
C GLY A 232 -3.58 14.08 -13.52
N SER A 233 -3.76 12.75 -13.61
CA SER A 233 -4.64 11.91 -12.77
C SER A 233 -3.98 11.35 -11.48
N PHE A 234 -4.81 10.92 -10.51
CA PHE A 234 -4.40 10.61 -9.13
C PHE A 234 -4.46 9.09 -8.77
N TRP A 235 -3.35 8.34 -8.82
CA TRP A 235 -3.37 6.88 -8.51
C TRP A 235 -2.34 6.42 -7.45
N LEU A 236 -2.61 5.29 -6.79
CA LEU A 236 -2.07 4.84 -5.48
C LEU A 236 -0.85 3.89 -5.55
N ALA A 237 -0.13 3.70 -4.43
CA ALA A 237 1.19 3.07 -4.34
C ALA A 237 1.21 1.55 -4.04
N PRO A 238 2.22 0.80 -4.55
CA PRO A 238 2.18 -0.67 -4.69
C PRO A 238 2.40 -1.52 -3.42
N SER A 239 3.05 -1.00 -2.38
CA SER A 239 3.27 -1.76 -1.13
C SER A 239 2.04 -1.85 -0.24
N SER A 240 1.10 -0.91 -0.38
CA SER A 240 -0.16 -0.88 0.37
C SER A 240 -1.01 -2.11 0.09
N THR A 241 -1.43 -2.84 1.13
CA THR A 241 -2.35 -3.98 0.98
C THR A 241 -3.67 -3.55 0.33
N TRP A 242 -4.14 -2.33 0.59
CA TRP A 242 -5.37 -1.83 -0.02
C TRP A 242 -5.20 -1.48 -1.50
N SER A 243 -4.15 -0.75 -1.86
CA SER A 243 -3.85 -0.49 -3.28
C SER A 243 -3.60 -1.80 -4.03
N PHE A 244 -2.94 -2.76 -3.37
CA PHE A 244 -2.67 -4.08 -3.93
C PHE A 244 -3.97 -4.85 -4.20
N THR A 245 -4.90 -4.92 -3.24
CA THR A 245 -6.23 -5.52 -3.42
C THR A 245 -6.97 -4.92 -4.61
N ALA A 246 -7.02 -3.59 -4.70
CA ALA A 246 -7.73 -2.90 -5.77
C ALA A 246 -7.11 -3.21 -7.15
N ARG A 247 -5.78 -3.13 -7.27
CA ARG A 247 -5.05 -3.46 -8.50
C ARG A 247 -5.22 -4.92 -8.90
N LEU A 248 -5.12 -5.84 -7.94
CA LEU A 248 -5.30 -7.26 -8.18
C LEU A 248 -6.71 -7.58 -8.68
N THR A 249 -7.73 -6.96 -8.06
CA THR A 249 -9.14 -7.09 -8.48
C THR A 249 -9.32 -6.62 -9.91
N LEU A 250 -8.83 -5.42 -10.24
CA LEU A 250 -8.89 -4.82 -11.57
C LEU A 250 -8.20 -5.70 -12.62
N MET A 251 -6.96 -6.12 -12.35
CA MET A 251 -6.17 -6.98 -13.24
C MET A 251 -6.90 -8.29 -13.52
N MET A 252 -7.41 -8.95 -12.48
CA MET A 252 -8.13 -10.22 -12.61
C MET A 252 -9.44 -10.04 -13.39
N ALA A 253 -10.24 -9.01 -13.05
CA ALA A 253 -11.49 -8.72 -13.75
C ALA A 253 -11.27 -8.41 -15.24
N GLU A 254 -10.25 -7.62 -15.58
CA GLU A 254 -9.88 -7.32 -16.97
C GLU A 254 -9.46 -8.59 -17.72
N LYS A 255 -8.56 -9.38 -17.15
CA LYS A 255 -8.05 -10.61 -17.79
C LYS A 255 -9.15 -11.66 -17.98
N LEU A 256 -10.12 -11.72 -17.06
CA LEU A 256 -11.26 -12.62 -17.13
C LEU A 256 -12.44 -12.05 -17.93
N GLN A 257 -12.39 -10.79 -18.38
CA GLN A 257 -13.48 -10.14 -19.11
C GLN A 257 -14.83 -10.23 -18.38
N ILE A 258 -14.82 -10.04 -17.05
CA ILE A 258 -16.03 -10.06 -16.23
C ILE A 258 -16.60 -8.63 -16.19
N ASP A 259 -17.85 -8.45 -16.64
CA ASP A 259 -18.53 -7.15 -16.73
C ASP A 259 -18.68 -6.42 -15.37
N ALA A 260 -18.97 -5.12 -15.45
CA ALA A 260 -18.67 -4.07 -14.47
C ALA A 260 -19.53 -3.88 -13.19
N PRO A 261 -20.49 -4.72 -12.72
CA PRO A 261 -21.05 -4.49 -11.39
C PRO A 261 -20.02 -4.71 -10.26
N PHE A 262 -18.84 -5.27 -10.59
CA PHE A 262 -17.83 -5.75 -9.65
C PHE A 262 -16.40 -5.25 -9.95
N SER A 263 -16.19 -4.39 -10.95
CA SER A 263 -14.84 -4.05 -11.44
C SER A 263 -14.10 -2.99 -10.64
N ALA A 264 -14.71 -2.39 -9.62
CA ALA A 264 -14.02 -1.63 -8.57
C ALA A 264 -14.75 -1.91 -7.26
N PRO A 265 -14.07 -2.13 -6.12
CA PRO A 265 -14.77 -2.35 -4.86
C PRO A 265 -15.71 -1.16 -4.60
N SER A 266 -17.02 -1.42 -4.59
CA SER A 266 -18.05 -0.45 -4.19
C SER A 266 -17.78 0.13 -2.78
N PHE A 267 -16.93 -0.55 -2.02
CA PHE A 267 -16.43 -0.23 -0.69
C PHE A 267 -15.31 0.82 -0.64
N LEU A 268 -14.80 1.30 -1.78
CA LEU A 268 -13.78 2.36 -1.84
C LEU A 268 -14.34 3.76 -1.48
N ASN A 269 -15.66 3.91 -1.46
CA ASN A 269 -16.31 5.23 -1.49
C ASN A 269 -16.84 5.71 -0.13
N ASP A 270 -17.15 4.80 0.80
CA ASP A 270 -17.81 5.13 2.06
C ASP A 270 -16.82 5.18 3.24
N GLU A 271 -16.86 6.27 4.02
CA GLU A 271 -16.22 6.30 5.32
C GLU A 271 -16.85 5.21 6.20
N ILE A 272 -16.08 4.14 6.49
CA ILE A 272 -16.53 3.01 7.34
C ILE A 272 -17.08 3.53 8.67
N TYR A 273 -16.35 4.49 9.26
CA TYR A 273 -16.80 5.25 10.41
C TYR A 273 -16.81 6.75 10.08
N PRO A 274 -17.99 7.34 9.82
CA PRO A 274 -18.08 8.78 9.64
C PRO A 274 -17.81 9.47 10.97
N LEU A 275 -16.64 10.12 11.10
CA LEU A 275 -16.24 10.82 12.31
C LEU A 275 -16.00 12.30 12.00
N ARG A 276 -16.65 13.17 12.78
CA ARG A 276 -16.54 14.63 12.66
C ARG A 276 -16.47 15.26 14.05
N TRP A 277 -15.70 16.32 14.17
CA TRP A 277 -15.59 17.13 15.38
C TRP A 277 -15.42 18.61 15.00
N ARG A 278 -15.65 19.49 15.97
CA ARG A 278 -15.49 20.94 15.81
C ARG A 278 -14.49 21.42 16.84
N ALA A 279 -13.45 22.12 16.39
CA ALA A 279 -12.48 22.73 17.30
C ALA A 279 -13.19 23.74 18.23
N ALA A 280 -12.97 23.59 19.53
CA ALA A 280 -13.37 24.54 20.55
C ALA A 280 -12.41 25.73 20.57
N ALA A 281 -12.90 26.92 20.91
CA ALA A 281 -12.05 28.09 21.11
C ALA A 281 -11.10 27.88 22.30
N ALA A 282 -9.99 28.62 22.35
CA ALA A 282 -9.01 28.50 23.42
C ALA A 282 -9.60 28.90 24.79
N GLU A 283 -10.52 29.88 24.77
CA GLU A 283 -11.28 30.36 25.92
C GLU A 283 -12.43 29.44 26.38
N ASP A 284 -12.83 28.46 25.55
CA ASP A 284 -13.92 27.55 25.89
C ASP A 284 -13.49 26.59 27.03
N GLN A 285 -14.33 26.51 28.07
CA GLN A 285 -14.08 25.58 29.18
C GLN A 285 -14.24 24.12 28.73
N PRO A 286 -13.31 23.21 29.10
CA PRO A 286 -13.45 21.80 28.79
C PRO A 286 -14.70 21.16 29.41
N ASP A 287 -15.46 20.42 28.61
CA ASP A 287 -16.64 19.69 29.08
C ASP A 287 -16.23 18.46 29.92
N ILE A 288 -16.46 18.54 31.23
CA ILE A 288 -16.19 17.48 32.20
C ILE A 288 -17.42 16.60 32.50
N ASN A 289 -18.55 16.81 31.83
CA ASN A 289 -19.77 16.04 32.09
C ASN A 289 -19.69 14.63 31.51
N GLY A 290 -20.28 13.67 32.22
CA GLY A 290 -20.35 12.27 31.77
C GLY A 290 -19.02 11.52 31.80
N LEU A 291 -18.03 12.04 32.54
CA LEU A 291 -16.79 11.30 32.81
C LEU A 291 -17.03 10.15 33.80
N PRO A 292 -16.28 9.04 33.69
CA PRO A 292 -16.41 7.90 34.59
C PRO A 292 -15.97 8.20 36.03
N SER A 293 -16.24 7.30 36.97
CA SER A 293 -15.63 7.38 38.32
C SER A 293 -14.12 7.20 38.24
N ILE A 294 -13.37 7.66 39.26
CA ILE A 294 -11.91 7.47 39.31
C ILE A 294 -11.52 5.99 39.20
N GLU A 295 -12.25 5.10 39.86
CA GLU A 295 -12.00 3.65 39.81
C GLU A 295 -12.17 3.12 38.39
N HIS A 296 -13.23 3.54 37.70
CA HIS A 296 -13.48 3.13 36.33
C HIS A 296 -12.49 3.79 35.34
N ALA A 297 -12.08 5.03 35.57
CA ALA A 297 -11.04 5.70 34.79
C ALA A 297 -9.69 4.99 34.91
N LEU A 298 -9.30 4.59 36.13
CA LEU A 298 -8.08 3.80 36.38
C LEU A 298 -8.19 2.41 35.78
N TYR A 299 -9.37 1.79 35.81
CA TYR A 299 -9.63 0.53 35.12
C TYR A 299 -9.41 0.66 33.60
N LEU A 300 -10.03 1.67 32.95
CA LEU A 300 -9.83 1.94 31.53
C LEU A 300 -8.37 2.23 31.20
N TYR A 301 -7.66 3.01 32.02
CA TYR A 301 -6.22 3.23 31.88
C TYR A 301 -5.43 1.92 31.95
N ASN A 302 -5.71 1.04 32.91
CA ASN A 302 -5.03 -0.24 33.03
C ASN A 302 -5.34 -1.16 31.84
N THR A 303 -6.56 -1.10 31.28
CA THR A 303 -6.87 -1.75 30.01
C THR A 303 -6.00 -1.21 28.88
N VAL A 304 -5.91 0.12 28.71
CA VAL A 304 -5.02 0.71 27.70
C VAL A 304 -3.57 0.29 27.90
N LYS A 305 -3.07 0.29 29.14
CA LYS A 305 -1.72 -0.17 29.48
C LYS A 305 -1.52 -1.63 29.09
N PHE A 306 -2.49 -2.50 29.34
CA PHE A 306 -2.42 -3.91 28.97
C PHE A 306 -2.36 -4.10 27.44
N HIS A 307 -3.20 -3.37 26.68
CA HIS A 307 -3.30 -3.53 25.24
C HIS A 307 -2.18 -2.80 24.47
N LEU A 308 -1.83 -1.58 24.86
CA LEU A 308 -0.83 -0.73 24.19
C LEU A 308 0.56 -0.83 24.80
N GLY A 309 0.70 -0.97 26.12
CA GLY A 309 1.98 -0.74 26.82
C GLY A 309 3.14 -1.68 26.48
N GLN A 310 2.84 -2.83 25.84
CA GLN A 310 3.86 -3.71 25.27
C GLN A 310 4.38 -3.21 23.92
N ASN A 311 3.52 -2.56 23.14
CA ASN A 311 3.77 -2.19 21.75
C ASN A 311 4.03 -0.70 21.53
N TYR A 312 3.53 0.15 22.43
CA TYR A 312 3.59 1.59 22.34
C TYR A 312 3.83 2.16 23.73
N GLN A 313 4.97 2.82 23.90
CA GLN A 313 5.36 3.40 25.18
C GLN A 313 5.07 4.90 25.19
N PHE A 314 3.77 5.23 25.05
CA PHE A 314 3.31 6.61 24.94
C PHE A 314 3.31 7.37 26.25
N LEU A 315 3.08 6.75 27.40
CA LEU A 315 2.68 7.48 28.61
C LEU A 315 3.77 7.48 29.67
N ASP A 316 4.04 8.64 30.25
CA ASP A 316 4.64 8.71 31.59
C ASP A 316 3.60 8.32 32.64
N GLU A 317 3.59 7.04 33.01
CA GLU A 317 2.59 6.45 33.91
C GLU A 317 2.47 7.19 35.25
N LYS A 318 3.61 7.57 35.83
CA LYS A 318 3.66 8.18 37.17
C LYS A 318 2.97 9.53 37.13
N SER A 319 3.35 10.37 36.18
CA SER A 319 2.76 11.70 35.99
C SER A 319 1.30 11.61 35.56
N PHE A 320 0.95 10.66 34.69
CA PHE A 320 -0.42 10.48 34.21
C PHE A 320 -1.39 10.12 35.35
N VAL A 321 -1.06 9.10 36.15
CA VAL A 321 -1.88 8.65 37.29
C VAL A 321 -1.97 9.73 38.37
N GLN A 322 -0.89 10.46 38.62
CA GLN A 322 -0.92 11.58 39.58
C GLN A 322 -1.87 12.70 39.12
N ASN A 323 -1.87 13.03 37.83
CA ASN A 323 -2.80 14.02 37.29
C ASN A 323 -4.26 13.55 37.33
N ILE A 324 -4.55 12.25 37.12
CA ILE A 324 -5.89 11.69 37.35
C ILE A 324 -6.33 11.92 38.80
N LYS A 325 -5.48 11.56 39.78
CA LYS A 325 -5.79 11.76 41.20
C LYS A 325 -6.02 13.23 41.51
N SER A 326 -5.17 14.12 41.00
CA SER A 326 -5.32 15.57 41.18
C SER A 326 -6.62 16.11 40.57
N PHE A 327 -7.05 15.58 39.42
CA PHE A 327 -8.30 15.96 38.77
C PHE A 327 -9.52 15.55 39.60
N TYR A 328 -9.58 14.28 40.05
CA TYR A 328 -10.76 13.76 40.78
C TYR A 328 -10.84 14.21 42.24
N PHE A 329 -9.71 14.39 42.93
CA PHE A 329 -9.69 14.83 44.33
C PHE A 329 -9.57 16.35 44.51
N GLY A 330 -9.23 17.08 43.43
CA GLY A 330 -9.11 18.54 43.43
C GLY A 330 -10.34 19.24 42.84
N ASN A 331 -10.11 20.26 42.02
CA ASN A 331 -11.14 20.93 41.22
C ASN A 331 -11.03 20.47 39.75
N PRO A 332 -11.92 19.57 39.28
CA PRO A 332 -11.84 19.01 37.93
C PRO A 332 -11.88 20.06 36.82
N ALA A 333 -12.78 21.05 36.92
CA ALA A 333 -12.96 22.09 35.91
C ALA A 333 -11.70 22.97 35.79
N GLN A 334 -11.14 23.36 36.93
CA GLN A 334 -9.89 24.11 36.98
C GLN A 334 -8.72 23.30 36.41
N LYS A 335 -8.57 22.03 36.83
CA LYS A 335 -7.47 21.17 36.36
C LYS A 335 -7.54 20.91 34.85
N ALA A 336 -8.74 20.68 34.30
CA ALA A 336 -8.92 20.51 32.87
C ALA A 336 -8.59 21.79 32.08
N ALA A 337 -8.93 22.97 32.61
CA ALA A 337 -8.61 24.24 31.96
C ALA A 337 -7.11 24.57 32.00
N GLU A 338 -6.46 24.38 33.16
CA GLU A 338 -5.03 24.65 33.35
C GLU A 338 -4.13 23.65 32.62
N SER A 339 -4.52 22.37 32.59
CA SER A 339 -3.76 21.28 31.96
C SER A 339 -4.53 20.70 30.77
N ARG A 340 -4.95 21.56 29.83
CA ARG A 340 -5.82 21.18 28.70
C ARG A 340 -5.27 20.03 27.86
N LEU A 341 -3.99 20.06 27.51
CA LEU A 341 -3.37 19.01 26.70
C LEU A 341 -3.32 17.66 27.44
N TRP A 342 -3.09 17.68 28.75
CA TRP A 342 -3.20 16.48 29.58
C TRP A 342 -4.64 15.98 29.62
N PHE A 343 -5.62 16.87 29.70
CA PHE A 343 -7.03 16.47 29.67
C PHE A 343 -7.42 15.86 28.32
N VAL A 344 -6.86 16.34 27.21
CA VAL A 344 -6.97 15.71 25.88
C VAL A 344 -6.36 14.30 25.91
N GLN A 345 -5.16 14.13 26.46
CA GLN A 345 -4.53 12.82 26.64
C GLN A 345 -5.41 11.88 27.47
N PHE A 346 -5.97 12.37 28.58
CA PHE A 346 -6.87 11.61 29.45
C PHE A 346 -8.10 11.12 28.68
N LEU A 347 -8.73 11.99 27.88
CA LEU A 347 -9.87 11.62 27.03
C LEU A 347 -9.50 10.60 25.95
N LEU A 348 -8.31 10.70 25.33
CA LEU A 348 -7.84 9.70 24.37
C LEU A 348 -7.62 8.34 25.06
N VAL A 349 -7.07 8.31 26.27
CA VAL A 349 -6.93 7.08 27.06
C VAL A 349 -8.29 6.48 27.41
N LEU A 350 -9.28 7.30 27.79
CA LEU A 350 -10.66 6.82 27.99
C LEU A 350 -11.26 6.26 26.70
N SER A 351 -10.99 6.91 25.56
CA SER A 351 -11.42 6.43 24.24
C SER A 351 -10.89 5.04 23.94
N PHE A 352 -9.57 4.83 24.05
CA PHE A 352 -8.96 3.51 23.84
C PHE A 352 -9.45 2.48 24.85
N GLY A 353 -9.53 2.83 26.14
CA GLY A 353 -10.00 1.91 27.17
C GLY A 353 -11.41 1.44 26.88
N GLN A 354 -12.29 2.36 26.44
CA GLN A 354 -13.63 1.99 26.01
C GLN A 354 -13.59 1.16 24.73
N ALA A 355 -12.71 1.49 23.78
CA ALA A 355 -12.59 0.77 22.51
C ALA A 355 -12.18 -0.70 22.69
N PHE A 356 -11.23 -0.98 23.59
CA PHE A 356 -10.77 -2.35 23.89
C PHE A 356 -11.82 -3.20 24.61
N LEU A 357 -12.72 -2.57 25.38
CA LEU A 357 -13.78 -3.27 26.10
C LEU A 357 -15.09 -3.36 25.31
N SER A 358 -15.27 -2.50 24.31
CA SER A 358 -16.53 -2.38 23.60
C SER A 358 -16.76 -3.59 22.70
N ARG A 359 -17.94 -4.19 22.84
CA ARG A 359 -18.54 -5.07 21.84
C ARG A 359 -19.66 -4.26 21.17
N SER A 360 -19.28 -3.31 20.32
CA SER A 360 -20.23 -2.34 19.76
C SER A 360 -21.37 -3.08 19.05
N LYS A 361 -22.62 -2.77 19.42
CA LYS A 361 -23.83 -3.25 18.73
C LYS A 361 -24.33 -2.26 17.67
N THR A 362 -23.69 -1.09 17.58
CA THR A 362 -24.07 0.00 16.68
C THR A 362 -23.03 0.11 15.56
N PRO A 363 -23.32 -0.36 14.34
CA PRO A 363 -22.32 -0.58 13.29
C PRO A 363 -21.73 0.70 12.67
N LYS A 364 -22.17 1.91 13.06
CA LYS A 364 -21.74 3.18 12.43
C LYS A 364 -20.98 4.14 13.34
N GLU A 365 -20.89 3.86 14.64
CA GLU A 365 -20.10 4.68 15.56
C GLU A 365 -18.84 3.91 15.99
N PRO A 366 -17.63 4.49 15.83
CA PRO A 366 -16.44 3.78 16.24
C PRO A 366 -16.39 3.62 17.77
N PRO A 367 -15.84 2.50 18.29
CA PRO A 367 -15.68 2.29 19.72
C PRO A 367 -14.87 3.41 20.39
N GLY A 368 -15.37 3.98 21.49
CA GLY A 368 -14.71 5.09 22.21
C GLY A 368 -14.88 6.48 21.59
N SER A 369 -15.57 6.60 20.45
CA SER A 369 -15.69 7.83 19.65
C SER A 369 -16.15 9.06 20.42
N LYS A 370 -17.02 8.91 21.43
CA LYS A 370 -17.50 10.02 22.27
C LYS A 370 -16.36 10.75 22.98
N PHE A 371 -15.43 10.00 23.58
CA PHE A 371 -14.26 10.59 24.23
C PHE A 371 -13.25 11.10 23.20
N PHE A 372 -13.07 10.38 22.09
CA PHE A 372 -12.19 10.82 21.02
C PHE A 372 -12.63 12.17 20.42
N ILE A 373 -13.88 12.32 20.02
CA ILE A 373 -14.43 13.57 19.47
C ILE A 373 -14.23 14.72 20.45
N ARG A 374 -14.48 14.49 21.74
CA ARG A 374 -14.26 15.49 22.79
C ARG A 374 -12.78 15.86 22.91
N ALA A 375 -11.88 14.87 22.87
CA ALA A 375 -10.44 15.09 22.89
C ALA A 375 -9.99 15.95 21.69
N MET A 376 -10.39 15.57 20.48
CA MET A 376 -10.02 16.26 19.24
C MET A 376 -10.64 17.66 19.14
N SER A 377 -11.82 17.87 19.72
CA SER A 377 -12.41 19.21 19.82
C SER A 377 -11.61 20.13 20.74
N LEU A 378 -10.91 19.59 21.74
CA LEU A 378 -10.12 20.34 22.72
C LEU A 378 -8.63 20.44 22.36
N LEU A 379 -8.16 19.68 21.35
CA LEU A 379 -6.77 19.67 20.91
C LEU A 379 -6.34 21.09 20.48
N PRO A 380 -5.25 21.65 21.04
CA PRO A 380 -4.79 22.98 20.68
C PRO A 380 -4.34 23.09 19.23
N ASP A 381 -4.40 24.31 18.69
CA ASP A 381 -3.78 24.65 17.41
C ASP A 381 -2.26 24.33 17.42
N PRO A 382 -1.67 23.91 16.28
CA PRO A 382 -0.25 23.60 16.18
C PRO A 382 0.70 24.64 16.78
N THR A 383 0.35 25.93 16.74
CA THR A 383 1.13 27.02 17.35
C THR A 383 1.21 26.98 18.87
N LEU A 384 0.46 26.12 19.55
CA LEU A 384 0.44 26.00 21.02
C LEU A 384 1.00 24.67 21.53
N LEU A 385 1.21 23.69 20.66
CA LEU A 385 1.64 22.34 21.04
C LEU A 385 3.07 22.31 21.60
N TRP A 386 3.95 23.21 21.16
CA TRP A 386 5.34 23.29 21.64
C TRP A 386 5.49 23.71 23.11
N LYS A 387 4.43 24.19 23.76
CA LYS A 387 4.49 24.56 25.18
C LYS A 387 4.73 23.36 26.10
N ASP A 388 4.31 22.17 25.67
CA ASP A 388 4.57 20.90 26.33
C ASP A 388 4.81 19.85 25.23
N SER A 389 5.98 19.95 24.59
CA SER A 389 6.31 19.16 23.39
C SER A 389 6.22 17.66 23.62
N LEU A 390 6.69 17.16 24.77
CA LEU A 390 6.60 15.73 25.08
C LEU A 390 5.15 15.29 25.18
N LEU A 391 4.31 15.98 25.94
CA LEU A 391 2.89 15.63 26.04
C LEU A 391 2.16 15.78 24.69
N ALA A 392 2.54 16.77 23.87
CA ALA A 392 1.99 16.94 22.53
C ALA A 392 2.31 15.74 21.63
N ILE A 393 3.56 15.25 21.67
CA ILE A 393 3.97 14.03 20.94
C ILE A 393 3.07 12.85 21.36
N GLU A 394 2.88 12.63 22.66
CA GLU A 394 2.06 11.54 23.19
C GLU A 394 0.60 11.63 22.72
N VAL A 395 0.01 12.84 22.80
CA VAL A 395 -1.36 13.11 22.37
C VAL A 395 -1.55 12.90 20.87
N LEU A 396 -0.65 13.45 20.05
CA LEU A 396 -0.72 13.33 18.60
C LEU A 396 -0.53 11.88 18.13
N ALA A 397 0.38 11.14 18.78
CA ALA A 397 0.59 9.72 18.47
C ALA A 397 -0.63 8.87 18.85
N LEU A 398 -1.24 9.09 20.02
CA LEU A 398 -2.49 8.44 20.41
C LEU A 398 -3.64 8.77 19.44
N ALA A 399 -3.77 10.03 19.05
CA ALA A 399 -4.78 10.46 18.08
C ALA A 399 -4.57 9.77 16.72
N GLY A 400 -3.33 9.74 16.24
CA GLY A 400 -2.96 9.06 15.00
C GLY A 400 -3.26 7.57 15.03
N LEU A 401 -2.92 6.88 16.12
CA LEU A 401 -3.21 5.45 16.29
C LEU A 401 -4.71 5.16 16.30
N TYR A 402 -5.50 5.98 17.00
CA TYR A 402 -6.95 5.80 17.05
C TYR A 402 -7.58 5.99 15.66
N LEU A 403 -7.19 7.04 14.94
CA LEU A 403 -7.67 7.31 13.58
C LEU A 403 -7.32 6.18 12.62
N TYR A 404 -6.13 5.60 12.76
CA TYR A 404 -5.72 4.46 11.96
C TYR A 404 -6.56 3.22 12.26
N SER A 405 -6.85 2.94 13.54
CA SER A 405 -7.74 1.86 13.99
C SER A 405 -9.14 1.92 13.39
N ILE A 406 -9.66 3.13 13.14
CA ILE A 406 -11.00 3.33 12.55
C ILE A 406 -10.94 3.59 11.04
N TYR A 407 -9.82 3.24 10.40
CA TYR A 407 -9.62 3.33 8.95
C TYR A 407 -9.59 4.77 8.39
N GLN A 408 -9.35 5.79 9.23
CA GLN A 408 -9.09 7.19 8.81
C GLN A 408 -7.60 7.43 8.59
N ARG A 409 -7.07 6.71 7.61
CA ARG A 409 -5.65 6.52 7.31
C ARG A 409 -4.89 7.81 7.00
N GLU A 410 -5.48 8.70 6.21
CA GLU A 410 -4.87 9.97 5.82
C GLU A 410 -4.72 10.89 7.03
N SER A 411 -5.76 10.97 7.85
CA SER A 411 -5.70 11.76 9.08
C SER A 411 -4.70 11.17 10.06
N ALA A 412 -4.67 9.86 10.22
CA ALA A 412 -3.71 9.17 11.07
C ALA A 412 -2.25 9.54 10.73
N GLN A 413 -1.90 9.50 9.43
CA GLN A 413 -0.55 9.84 8.97
C GLN A 413 -0.18 11.29 9.28
N LEU A 414 -1.11 12.24 9.14
CA LEU A 414 -0.85 13.65 9.44
C LEU A 414 -0.55 13.89 10.92
N TYR A 415 -1.30 13.26 11.83
CA TYR A 415 -1.07 13.39 13.27
C TYR A 415 0.26 12.75 13.69
N VAL A 416 0.59 11.57 13.17
CA VAL A 416 1.88 10.91 13.44
C VAL A 416 3.05 11.72 12.87
N ALA A 417 2.93 12.24 11.65
CA ALA A 417 3.95 13.09 11.05
C ALA A 417 4.20 14.35 11.89
N GLN A 418 3.15 14.98 12.40
CA GLN A 418 3.28 16.12 13.30
C GLN A 418 3.99 15.75 14.60
N ALA A 419 3.66 14.60 15.21
CA ALA A 419 4.32 14.10 16.41
C ALA A 419 5.83 13.87 16.17
N ILE A 420 6.18 13.24 15.03
CA ILE A 420 7.58 13.00 14.63
C ILE A 420 8.33 14.32 14.44
N ARG A 421 7.70 15.32 13.80
CA ARG A 421 8.34 16.64 13.60
C ARG A 421 8.61 17.35 14.92
N ILE A 422 7.68 17.29 15.88
CA ILE A 422 7.92 17.84 17.22
C ILE A 422 9.03 17.06 17.93
N ALA A 423 9.03 15.72 17.86
CA ALA A 423 10.08 14.88 18.44
C ALA A 423 11.47 15.19 17.84
N GLN A 424 11.54 15.45 16.54
CA GLN A 424 12.78 15.87 15.87
C GLN A 424 13.28 17.23 16.36
N LEU A 425 12.38 18.21 16.51
CA LEU A 425 12.72 19.54 17.05
C LEU A 425 13.26 19.47 18.48
N GLU A 426 12.73 18.56 19.29
CA GLU A 426 13.20 18.28 20.65
C GLU A 426 14.44 17.37 20.71
N GLY A 427 14.96 16.94 19.55
CA GLY A 427 16.18 16.12 19.47
C GLY A 427 16.00 14.65 19.84
N LEU A 428 14.76 14.13 19.94
CA LEU A 428 14.49 12.74 20.35
C LEU A 428 15.06 11.67 19.39
N HIS A 429 15.35 12.07 18.15
CA HIS A 429 16.02 11.26 17.12
C HIS A 429 17.54 11.14 17.30
N THR A 430 18.09 11.87 18.27
CA THR A 430 19.52 11.89 18.57
C THR A 430 19.83 11.27 19.93
N GLN A 431 21.10 10.95 20.16
CA GLN A 431 21.55 10.56 21.50
C GLN A 431 21.49 11.76 22.46
N LEU A 432 20.45 11.80 23.29
CA LEU A 432 20.27 12.84 24.30
C LEU A 432 21.29 12.72 25.44
N PRO A 433 21.76 13.86 26.03
CA PRO A 433 22.75 13.85 27.10
C PRO A 433 22.14 13.43 28.46
N GLU A 434 22.37 12.18 28.86
CA GLU A 434 21.86 11.61 30.12
C GLU A 434 22.32 12.38 31.36
N ASP A 435 23.57 12.83 31.41
CA ASP A 435 24.12 13.60 32.54
C ASP A 435 23.39 14.93 32.76
N ALA A 436 22.79 15.51 31.72
CA ALA A 436 22.10 16.80 31.78
C ALA A 436 20.59 16.64 32.04
N LEU A 437 19.95 15.61 31.47
CA LEU A 437 18.49 15.43 31.50
C LEU A 437 18.02 14.38 32.52
N GLY A 438 18.93 13.54 33.01
CA GLY A 438 18.66 12.42 33.89
C GLY A 438 18.15 11.17 33.16
N PRO A 439 18.36 9.97 33.75
CA PRO A 439 18.07 8.69 33.12
C PRO A 439 16.57 8.47 32.85
N GLU A 440 15.68 8.96 33.73
CA GLU A 440 14.22 8.81 33.55
C GLU A 440 13.74 9.58 32.31
N THR A 441 14.19 10.83 32.13
CA THR A 441 13.82 11.68 30.99
C THR A 441 14.36 11.11 29.68
N VAL A 442 15.64 10.71 29.65
CA VAL A 442 16.25 10.12 28.44
C VAL A 442 15.55 8.82 28.05
N SER A 443 15.21 7.97 29.03
CA SER A 443 14.45 6.74 28.79
C SER A 443 13.07 7.03 28.20
N ARG A 444 12.32 7.99 28.76
CA ARG A 444 11.02 8.42 28.21
C ARG A 444 11.15 8.91 26.76
N CYS A 445 12.12 9.79 26.48
CA CYS A 445 12.37 10.34 25.15
C CYS A 445 12.73 9.25 24.13
N ARG A 446 13.62 8.32 24.51
CA ARG A 446 14.00 7.15 23.69
C ARG A 446 12.77 6.30 23.36
N ASN A 447 11.96 5.99 24.36
CA ASN A 447 10.79 5.14 24.21
C ASN A 447 9.74 5.79 23.30
N LEU A 448 9.52 7.10 23.45
CA LEU A 448 8.66 7.87 22.55
C LEU A 448 9.19 7.88 21.12
N TRP A 449 10.48 8.12 20.93
CA TRP A 449 11.10 8.12 19.61
C TRP A 449 10.90 6.78 18.90
N TRP A 450 11.26 5.67 19.55
CA TRP A 450 11.13 4.35 18.94
C TRP A 450 9.67 3.94 18.74
N THR A 451 8.76 4.40 19.59
CA THR A 451 7.32 4.22 19.39
C THR A 451 6.85 4.93 18.11
N LEU A 452 7.20 6.20 17.93
CA LEU A 452 6.88 6.97 16.72
C LEU A 452 7.52 6.38 15.47
N TYR A 453 8.77 5.92 15.58
CA TYR A 453 9.50 5.27 14.51
C TYR A 453 8.75 4.04 14.01
N ILE A 454 8.36 3.13 14.92
CA ILE A 454 7.58 1.93 14.59
C ILE A 454 6.27 2.33 13.91
N MET A 455 5.55 3.32 14.46
CA MET A 455 4.31 3.82 13.84
C MET A 455 4.52 4.34 12.42
N ASP A 456 5.55 5.15 12.19
CA ASP A 456 5.89 5.69 10.87
C ASP A 456 6.14 4.57 9.86
N ARG A 457 6.96 3.57 10.22
CA ARG A 457 7.30 2.46 9.31
C ARG A 457 6.07 1.64 8.95
N HIS A 458 5.25 1.32 9.93
CA HIS A 458 4.03 0.55 9.72
C HIS A 458 2.99 1.32 8.89
N PHE A 459 2.71 2.57 9.25
CA PHE A 459 1.68 3.37 8.57
C PHE A 459 2.09 3.66 7.14
N SER A 460 3.34 4.10 6.95
CA SER A 460 3.86 4.42 5.62
C SER A 460 3.90 3.18 4.73
N CYS A 461 4.25 2.02 5.26
CA CYS A 461 4.15 0.73 4.56
C CYS A 461 2.71 0.41 4.14
N SER A 462 1.76 0.44 5.08
CA SER A 462 0.36 0.10 4.80
C SER A 462 -0.30 1.07 3.81
N LEU A 463 0.13 2.32 3.78
CA LEU A 463 -0.36 3.36 2.86
C LEU A 463 0.43 3.46 1.56
N GLY A 464 1.59 2.81 1.48
CA GLY A 464 2.51 2.93 0.37
C GLY A 464 3.07 4.35 0.18
N VAL A 465 3.25 5.09 1.27
CA VAL A 465 3.84 6.44 1.22
C VAL A 465 5.28 6.43 1.72
N PRO A 466 6.10 7.45 1.36
CA PRO A 466 7.44 7.59 1.91
C PRO A 466 7.44 7.77 3.42
N MET A 467 8.52 7.32 4.06
CA MET A 467 8.77 7.47 5.49
C MET A 467 9.02 8.93 5.88
N ASN A 468 8.65 9.34 7.10
CA ASN A 468 8.86 10.71 7.58
C ASN A 468 10.33 11.02 7.96
N THR A 469 11.08 9.99 8.35
CA THR A 469 12.49 10.10 8.79
C THR A 469 13.36 9.09 8.08
N GLN A 470 14.54 9.48 7.61
CA GLN A 470 15.54 8.55 7.07
C GLN A 470 16.36 7.93 8.21
N ASP A 471 16.73 6.65 8.07
CA ASP A 471 17.45 5.94 9.13
C ASP A 471 18.84 6.52 9.42
N ILE A 472 19.48 7.14 8.41
CA ILE A 472 20.79 7.79 8.53
C ILE A 472 20.79 8.98 9.51
N ASP A 473 19.63 9.58 9.74
CA ASP A 473 19.48 10.75 10.61
C ASP A 473 19.34 10.36 12.10
N ILE A 474 19.29 9.07 12.43
CA ILE A 474 18.95 8.58 13.77
C ILE A 474 20.21 8.16 14.52
N THR A 475 20.43 8.76 15.70
CA THR A 475 21.52 8.38 16.63
C THR A 475 21.01 7.97 18.01
N THR A 476 19.70 7.99 18.25
CA THR A 476 19.08 7.46 19.48
C THR A 476 19.48 6.02 19.69
N LEU A 477 19.96 5.68 20.89
CA LEU A 477 20.36 4.31 21.20
C LEU A 477 19.14 3.40 21.31
N LEU A 478 19.24 2.21 20.72
CA LEU A 478 18.23 1.17 20.84
C LEU A 478 18.32 0.46 22.20
N ASP A 479 19.54 0.01 22.52
CA ASP A 479 19.90 -0.73 23.73
C ASP A 479 20.91 0.08 24.56
N PRO A 480 20.44 0.95 25.49
CA PRO A 480 21.35 1.73 26.33
C PRO A 480 22.05 0.83 27.36
N PRO A 481 23.33 1.07 27.67
CA PRO A 481 24.13 0.22 28.58
C PRO A 481 23.66 0.25 30.04
N SER A 482 22.86 1.24 30.42
CA SER A 482 22.39 1.45 31.79
C SER A 482 21.14 0.64 32.17
N ILE A 483 20.36 0.13 31.21
CA ILE A 483 19.08 -0.56 31.45
C ILE A 483 18.80 -1.57 30.31
N SER A 484 19.00 -2.87 30.56
CA SER A 484 18.59 -3.93 29.63
C SER A 484 17.49 -4.79 30.27
N THR A 485 16.23 -4.36 30.16
CA THR A 485 15.09 -5.19 30.59
C THR A 485 14.64 -6.12 29.44
N PRO A 486 13.92 -7.22 29.74
CA PRO A 486 13.27 -8.03 28.70
C PRO A 486 12.30 -7.24 27.79
N GLN A 487 11.76 -6.12 28.29
CA GLN A 487 10.89 -5.23 27.53
C GLN A 487 11.70 -4.38 26.52
N ASP A 488 12.92 -3.97 26.89
CA ASP A 488 13.85 -3.27 25.99
C ASP A 488 14.29 -4.17 24.83
N ALA A 489 14.58 -5.45 25.10
CA ALA A 489 14.89 -6.42 24.04
C ALA A 489 13.73 -6.64 23.06
N THR A 490 12.49 -6.62 23.57
CA THR A 490 11.26 -6.75 22.75
C THR A 490 11.10 -5.51 21.86
N LEU A 491 11.27 -4.30 22.43
CA LEU A 491 11.25 -3.04 21.68
C LEU A 491 12.37 -3.01 20.62
N GLY A 492 13.59 -3.40 21.00
CA GLY A 492 14.76 -3.48 20.13
C GLY A 492 14.49 -4.30 18.88
N LEU A 493 13.95 -5.49 19.06
CA LEU A 493 13.62 -6.37 17.94
C LEU A 493 12.49 -5.82 17.07
N ARG A 494 11.46 -5.17 17.65
CA ARG A 494 10.40 -4.52 16.87
C ARG A 494 10.94 -3.36 16.03
N VAL A 495 11.87 -2.57 16.56
CA VAL A 495 12.54 -1.51 15.80
C VAL A 495 13.34 -2.11 14.65
N LYS A 496 14.13 -3.17 14.89
CA LYS A 496 14.90 -3.87 13.84
C LYS A 496 13.99 -4.40 12.72
N LEU A 497 12.88 -5.06 13.07
CA LEU A 497 11.90 -5.54 12.07
C LEU A 497 11.20 -4.38 11.34
N SER A 498 10.87 -3.28 12.04
CA SER A 498 10.29 -2.08 11.41
C SER A 498 11.27 -1.38 10.47
N HIS A 499 12.54 -1.35 10.82
CA HIS A 499 13.62 -0.87 9.96
C HIS A 499 13.73 -1.74 8.70
N LEU A 500 13.68 -3.07 8.87
CA LEU A 500 13.69 -3.97 7.73
C LEU A 500 12.47 -3.77 6.83
N LEU A 501 11.28 -3.50 7.38
CA LEU A 501 10.11 -3.15 6.59
C LEU A 501 10.34 -1.92 5.70
N SER A 502 11.02 -0.90 6.23
CA SER A 502 11.49 0.26 5.46
C SER A 502 12.47 -0.14 4.36
N SER A 503 13.45 -0.99 4.69
CA SER A 503 14.42 -1.51 3.73
C SER A 503 13.74 -2.26 2.58
N ILE A 504 12.77 -3.15 2.88
CA ILE A 504 11.98 -3.87 1.87
C ILE A 504 11.26 -2.88 0.94
N ILE A 505 10.63 -1.84 1.47
CA ILE A 505 9.93 -0.86 0.63
C ILE A 505 10.91 -0.15 -0.31
N ASN A 506 12.09 0.22 0.18
CA ASN A 506 13.08 0.96 -0.60
C ASN A 506 13.87 0.08 -1.60
N THR A 507 13.89 -1.23 -1.41
CA THR A 507 14.66 -2.19 -2.23
C THR A 507 13.75 -2.99 -3.17
N VAL A 508 12.73 -3.65 -2.62
CA VAL A 508 11.82 -4.55 -3.34
C VAL A 508 10.72 -3.78 -4.08
N TYR A 509 10.24 -2.69 -3.50
CA TYR A 509 9.18 -1.85 -4.09
C TYR A 509 9.75 -0.56 -4.72
N LYS A 510 11.05 -0.59 -5.07
CA LYS A 510 11.68 0.48 -5.83
C LYS A 510 11.04 0.58 -7.20
N SER A 511 11.04 1.79 -7.72
CA SER A 511 10.32 2.13 -8.92
C SER A 511 11.17 1.88 -10.19
N GLU A 512 12.43 1.49 -10.02
CA GLU A 512 13.38 1.21 -11.10
C GLU A 512 13.26 -0.23 -11.61
N LYS A 513 13.46 -0.44 -12.92
CA LYS A 513 13.53 -1.80 -13.49
C LYS A 513 14.74 -2.53 -12.95
N THR A 514 14.52 -3.73 -12.42
CA THR A 514 15.57 -4.53 -11.80
C THR A 514 15.71 -5.84 -12.58
N PRO A 515 16.91 -6.21 -13.06
CA PRO A 515 17.13 -7.54 -13.63
C PRO A 515 16.64 -8.63 -12.67
N LEU A 516 16.02 -9.69 -13.19
CA LEU A 516 15.47 -10.77 -12.35
C LEU A 516 16.51 -11.33 -11.37
N GLY A 517 17.75 -11.57 -11.83
CA GLY A 517 18.83 -12.02 -10.96
C GLY A 517 19.11 -11.06 -9.80
N GLU A 518 19.26 -9.76 -10.09
CA GLU A 518 19.49 -8.73 -9.07
C GLU A 518 18.33 -8.63 -8.08
N PHE A 519 17.08 -8.70 -8.55
CA PHE A 519 15.91 -8.70 -7.69
C PHE A 519 15.86 -9.92 -6.76
N LEU A 520 16.21 -11.11 -7.28
CA LEU A 520 16.28 -12.34 -6.48
C LEU A 520 17.38 -12.25 -5.44
N GLU A 521 18.54 -11.67 -5.77
CA GLU A 521 19.63 -11.42 -4.81
C GLU A 521 19.21 -10.42 -3.73
N GLU A 522 18.58 -9.30 -4.09
CA GLU A 522 18.07 -8.31 -3.13
C GLU A 522 17.04 -8.93 -2.18
N THR A 523 16.08 -9.68 -2.73
CA THR A 523 15.08 -10.40 -1.94
C THR A 523 15.73 -11.44 -1.04
N ARG A 524 16.72 -12.20 -1.53
CA ARG A 524 17.47 -13.19 -0.74
C ARG A 524 18.25 -12.55 0.39
N SER A 525 18.90 -11.41 0.14
CA SER A 525 19.66 -10.66 1.15
C SER A 525 18.76 -10.21 2.31
N ILE A 526 17.55 -9.75 1.99
CA ILE A 526 16.51 -9.40 2.98
C ILE A 526 16.10 -10.63 3.79
N LEU A 527 15.81 -11.75 3.13
CA LEU A 527 15.42 -12.99 3.83
C LEU A 527 16.56 -13.57 4.69
N HIS A 528 17.81 -13.43 4.27
CA HIS A 528 18.97 -13.81 5.08
C HIS A 528 19.10 -12.93 6.33
N THR A 529 18.84 -11.62 6.20
CA THR A 529 18.78 -10.71 7.35
C THR A 529 17.65 -11.10 8.32
N LEU A 530 16.49 -11.51 7.79
CA LEU A 530 15.39 -12.05 8.60
C LEU A 530 15.78 -13.32 9.34
N ALA A 531 16.49 -14.26 8.70
CA ALA A 531 16.96 -15.48 9.35
C ALA A 531 17.85 -15.19 10.58
N GLY A 532 18.68 -14.14 10.52
CA GLY A 532 19.45 -13.67 11.69
C GLY A 532 18.55 -13.16 12.83
N HIS A 533 17.46 -12.44 12.50
CA HIS A 533 16.48 -11.99 13.50
C HIS A 533 15.63 -13.13 14.05
N ALA A 534 15.36 -14.18 13.28
CA ALA A 534 14.67 -15.39 13.73
C ALA A 534 15.37 -16.02 14.95
N GLN A 535 16.70 -16.16 14.90
CA GLN A 535 17.50 -16.65 16.03
C GLN A 535 17.36 -15.76 17.29
N GLU A 536 17.25 -14.45 17.11
CA GLU A 536 17.02 -13.50 18.21
C GLU A 536 15.60 -13.66 18.80
N ILE A 537 14.58 -13.88 17.96
CA ILE A 537 13.21 -14.21 18.38
C ILE A 537 13.19 -15.52 19.18
N GLU A 538 13.83 -16.57 18.67
CA GLU A 538 13.92 -17.88 19.32
C GLU A 538 14.55 -17.74 20.72
N ARG A 539 15.66 -16.99 20.83
CA ARG A 539 16.34 -16.72 22.10
C ARG A 539 15.43 -15.99 23.11
N ILE A 540 14.74 -14.92 22.69
CA ILE A 540 13.82 -14.16 23.55
C ILE A 540 12.66 -15.04 24.02
N THR A 541 12.15 -15.88 23.11
CA THR A 541 11.05 -16.81 23.38
C THR A 541 11.48 -17.87 24.40
N ARG A 542 12.61 -18.55 24.19
CA ARG A 542 13.15 -19.56 25.13
C ARG A 542 13.31 -19.02 26.56
N VAL A 543 13.78 -17.78 26.72
CA VAL A 543 13.95 -17.15 28.05
C VAL A 543 12.60 -16.89 28.73
N LYS A 544 11.58 -16.46 28.00
CA LYS A 544 10.25 -16.14 28.57
C LYS A 544 9.42 -17.38 28.93
N PHE A 545 9.65 -18.50 28.25
CA PHE A 545 8.85 -19.73 28.41
C PHE A 545 9.35 -20.68 29.50
N GLN A 546 10.50 -20.44 30.14
CA GLN A 546 11.01 -21.30 31.22
C GLN A 546 10.08 -21.38 32.46
N ASN A 547 9.07 -20.51 32.58
CA ASN A 547 8.18 -20.43 33.74
C ASN A 547 6.67 -20.24 33.42
N SER A 548 6.21 -20.45 32.18
CA SER A 548 4.82 -20.17 31.78
C SER A 548 4.00 -21.43 31.54
N VAL A 549 2.72 -21.38 31.94
CA VAL A 549 1.72 -22.42 31.66
C VAL A 549 1.04 -22.05 30.32
N ASP A 550 1.50 -22.70 29.25
CA ASP A 550 0.81 -22.99 27.98
C ASP A 550 0.29 -21.87 27.04
N THR A 551 0.61 -20.57 27.22
CA THR A 551 0.18 -19.52 26.26
C THR A 551 1.32 -18.63 25.77
N MET A 552 1.28 -18.24 24.49
CA MET A 552 2.29 -17.35 23.90
C MET A 552 2.14 -15.91 24.40
N PRO A 553 3.19 -15.29 25.00
CA PRO A 553 3.12 -13.91 25.44
C PRO A 553 2.76 -12.97 24.28
N LYS A 554 1.84 -12.02 24.50
CA LYS A 554 1.37 -11.05 23.48
C LYS A 554 2.52 -10.35 22.74
N GLY A 555 3.54 -9.90 23.47
CA GLY A 555 4.71 -9.27 22.84
C GLY A 555 5.54 -10.19 21.93
N THR A 556 5.58 -11.50 22.22
CA THR A 556 6.23 -12.49 21.35
C THR A 556 5.38 -12.73 20.11
N ARG A 557 4.06 -12.90 20.28
CA ARG A 557 3.10 -13.02 19.17
C ARG A 557 3.24 -11.88 18.17
N ASP A 558 3.28 -10.64 18.67
CA ASP A 558 3.31 -9.45 17.82
C ASP A 558 4.63 -9.32 17.05
N ILE A 559 5.76 -9.69 17.65
CA ILE A 559 7.06 -9.76 16.96
C ILE A 559 7.05 -10.82 15.88
N THR A 560 6.54 -12.01 16.17
CA THR A 560 6.46 -13.11 15.20
C THR A 560 5.55 -12.75 14.02
N LEU A 561 4.40 -12.12 14.27
CA LEU A 561 3.52 -11.65 13.21
C LEU A 561 4.19 -10.58 12.34
N LEU A 562 4.90 -9.63 12.95
CA LEU A 562 5.67 -8.61 12.21
C LEU A 562 6.80 -9.23 11.38
N TYR A 563 7.48 -10.25 11.92
CA TYR A 563 8.49 -11.02 11.19
C TYR A 563 7.89 -11.64 9.91
N HIS A 564 6.79 -12.38 10.04
CA HIS A 564 6.14 -12.99 8.88
C HIS A 564 5.59 -11.94 7.91
N GLN A 565 5.12 -10.80 8.41
CA GLN A 565 4.70 -9.69 7.54
C GLN A 565 5.85 -9.18 6.67
N CYS A 566 7.06 -9.06 7.21
CA CYS A 566 8.24 -8.67 6.43
C CYS A 566 8.51 -9.69 5.31
N VAL A 567 8.44 -10.99 5.62
CA VAL A 567 8.61 -12.06 4.61
C VAL A 567 7.52 -11.98 3.53
N ILE A 568 6.25 -11.85 3.92
CA ILE A 568 5.10 -11.74 3.01
C ILE A 568 5.26 -10.55 2.09
N ILE A 569 5.62 -9.38 2.61
CA ILE A 569 5.80 -8.17 1.80
C ILE A 569 7.01 -8.32 0.87
N ALA A 570 8.13 -8.87 1.31
CA ALA A 570 9.32 -9.07 0.47
C ALA A 570 9.06 -10.05 -0.70
N THR A 571 8.25 -11.09 -0.48
CA THR A 571 8.00 -12.16 -1.46
C THR A 571 6.76 -11.96 -2.32
N ARG A 572 5.84 -11.06 -1.94
CA ARG A 572 4.60 -10.76 -2.68
C ARG A 572 4.82 -10.42 -4.16
N PRO A 573 5.84 -9.63 -4.56
CA PRO A 573 6.04 -9.31 -5.98
C PRO A 573 6.39 -10.53 -6.83
N LEU A 574 7.02 -11.56 -6.25
CA LEU A 574 7.31 -12.81 -6.92
C LEU A 574 6.02 -13.56 -7.27
N LEU A 575 5.10 -13.69 -6.31
CA LEU A 575 3.79 -14.31 -6.54
C LEU A 575 2.97 -13.53 -7.57
N LEU A 576 2.99 -12.19 -7.52
CA LEU A 576 2.30 -11.36 -8.51
C LEU A 576 2.88 -11.57 -9.91
N SER A 577 4.20 -11.60 -10.02
CA SER A 577 4.91 -11.79 -11.30
C SER A 577 4.60 -13.17 -11.89
N ALA A 578 4.62 -14.21 -11.05
CA ALA A 578 4.19 -15.56 -11.42
C ALA A 578 2.74 -15.60 -11.91
N LEU A 579 1.82 -14.95 -11.17
CA LEU A 579 0.40 -14.92 -11.51
C LEU A 579 0.17 -14.23 -12.86
N LYS A 580 0.82 -13.08 -13.07
CA LYS A 580 0.72 -12.34 -14.33
C LYS A 580 1.30 -13.15 -15.49
N GLN A 581 2.45 -13.80 -15.31
CA GLN A 581 3.03 -14.68 -16.32
C GLN A 581 2.09 -15.83 -16.67
N GLN A 582 1.42 -16.43 -15.69
CA GLN A 582 0.42 -17.49 -15.91
C GLN A 582 -0.83 -16.96 -16.64
N LEU A 583 -1.29 -15.75 -16.30
CA LEU A 583 -2.40 -15.07 -17.00
C LEU A 583 -2.05 -14.72 -18.45
N ASP A 584 -0.81 -14.29 -18.70
CA ASP A 584 -0.33 -13.89 -20.04
C ASP A 584 0.04 -15.09 -20.93
N SER A 585 0.47 -16.19 -20.32
CA SER A 585 0.83 -17.44 -21.00
C SER A 585 -0.37 -18.32 -21.35
N TYR A 586 -1.59 -17.84 -21.11
CA TYR A 586 -2.83 -18.52 -21.47
C TYR A 586 -2.84 -18.90 -22.97
N GLY A 587 -2.76 -20.20 -23.26
CA GLY A 587 -2.72 -20.77 -24.62
C GLY A 587 -1.33 -21.02 -25.23
N ARG A 588 -0.22 -20.73 -24.52
CA ARG A 588 1.15 -21.16 -24.90
C ARG A 588 1.60 -22.29 -23.97
N GLY A 589 2.34 -23.27 -24.50
CA GLY A 589 2.60 -24.56 -23.83
C GLY A 589 3.26 -24.46 -22.45
N ALA A 590 2.95 -25.42 -21.57
CA ALA A 590 3.34 -25.43 -20.14
C ALA A 590 4.85 -25.40 -19.83
N ARG A 591 5.71 -25.77 -20.79
CA ARG A 591 7.17 -25.88 -20.59
C ARG A 591 7.88 -24.54 -20.34
N ASP A 592 7.37 -23.44 -20.90
CA ASP A 592 7.98 -22.12 -20.71
C ASP A 592 7.68 -21.53 -19.32
N LEU A 593 6.54 -21.92 -18.73
CA LEU A 593 6.13 -21.48 -17.39
C LEU A 593 6.93 -22.20 -16.30
N GLU A 594 7.13 -23.52 -16.42
CA GLU A 594 7.94 -24.29 -15.46
C GLU A 594 9.38 -23.77 -15.39
N SER A 595 9.99 -23.46 -16.53
CA SER A 595 11.34 -22.90 -16.59
C SER A 595 11.44 -21.51 -15.94
N PHE A 596 10.40 -20.68 -16.04
CA PHE A 596 10.35 -19.36 -15.41
C PHE A 596 10.08 -19.47 -13.89
N MET A 597 9.24 -20.42 -13.48
CA MET A 597 8.82 -20.59 -12.08
C MET A 597 9.88 -21.26 -11.21
N ALA A 598 10.71 -22.14 -11.78
CA ALA A 598 11.74 -22.88 -11.06
C ALA A 598 12.66 -22.00 -10.17
N PRO A 599 13.27 -20.91 -10.65
CA PRO A 599 14.12 -20.05 -9.82
C PRO A 599 13.34 -19.26 -8.75
N LEU A 600 12.04 -19.02 -8.94
CA LEU A 600 11.21 -18.24 -8.02
C LEU A 600 10.65 -19.09 -6.87
N THR A 601 10.49 -20.40 -7.10
CA THR A 601 9.74 -21.32 -6.24
C THR A 601 10.23 -21.36 -4.78
N PRO A 602 11.54 -21.42 -4.49
CA PRO A 602 12.02 -21.44 -3.10
C PRO A 602 11.61 -20.18 -2.32
N LEU A 603 11.80 -18.99 -2.91
CA LEU A 603 11.44 -17.71 -2.28
C LEU A 603 9.93 -17.53 -2.12
N MET A 604 9.14 -17.94 -3.13
CA MET A 604 7.68 -17.92 -3.04
C MET A 604 7.18 -18.88 -1.95
N SER A 605 7.76 -20.08 -1.84
CA SER A 605 7.44 -21.07 -0.80
C SER A 605 7.64 -20.50 0.60
N THR A 606 8.71 -19.74 0.81
CA THR A 606 8.99 -19.04 2.07
C THR A 606 7.90 -18.01 2.43
N GLY A 607 7.44 -17.24 1.44
CA GLY A 607 6.30 -16.32 1.57
C GLY A 607 5.01 -17.03 1.93
N ILE A 608 4.70 -18.12 1.22
CA ILE A 608 3.52 -18.97 1.44
C ILE A 608 3.53 -19.56 2.84
N LYS A 609 4.63 -20.18 3.27
CA LYS A 609 4.79 -20.73 4.62
C LYS A 609 4.57 -19.65 5.69
N SER A 610 5.12 -18.45 5.49
CA SER A 610 4.94 -17.33 6.43
C SER A 610 3.49 -16.85 6.49
N ALA A 611 2.77 -16.84 5.37
CA ALA A 611 1.35 -16.51 5.34
C ALA A 611 0.50 -17.57 6.07
N VAL A 612 0.78 -18.86 5.87
CA VAL A 612 0.14 -19.96 6.64
C VAL A 612 0.39 -19.78 8.14
N LYS A 613 1.64 -19.54 8.54
CA LYS A 613 1.99 -19.34 9.95
C LYS A 613 1.31 -18.13 10.56
N THR A 614 1.17 -17.04 9.80
CA THR A 614 0.41 -15.87 10.23
C THR A 614 -1.02 -16.23 10.59
N LEU A 615 -1.74 -16.97 9.74
CA LEU A 615 -3.12 -17.40 10.04
C LEU A 615 -3.18 -18.39 11.21
N GLN A 616 -2.23 -19.33 11.30
CA GLN A 616 -2.15 -20.27 12.42
C GLN A 616 -1.97 -19.53 13.75
N ILE A 617 -1.01 -18.60 13.84
CA ILE A 617 -0.77 -17.80 15.05
C ILE A 617 -2.00 -16.99 15.46
N LEU A 618 -2.74 -16.45 14.49
CA LEU A 618 -3.97 -15.71 14.76
C LEU A 618 -5.14 -16.62 15.17
N SER A 619 -5.12 -17.91 14.80
CA SER A 619 -6.19 -18.88 15.05
C SER A 619 -6.00 -19.72 16.33
N VAL A 620 -4.80 -19.77 16.92
CA VAL A 620 -4.45 -20.70 18.00
C VAL A 620 -5.19 -20.45 19.33
N GLU A 621 -5.77 -19.26 19.56
CA GLU A 621 -6.55 -18.98 20.79
C GLU A 621 -7.74 -18.02 20.56
N ASP A 622 -8.96 -18.47 20.90
CA ASP A 622 -10.27 -17.77 20.69
C ASP A 622 -10.38 -16.36 21.31
N ASN A 623 -9.43 -15.92 22.14
CA ASN A 623 -9.50 -14.67 22.91
C ASN A 623 -8.30 -13.72 22.76
N LEU A 624 -7.30 -14.05 21.93
CA LEU A 624 -6.10 -13.20 21.79
C LEU A 624 -6.14 -12.22 20.61
N ILE A 625 -7.09 -12.36 19.69
CA ILE A 625 -7.22 -11.44 18.55
C ILE A 625 -7.54 -10.03 19.06
N GLU A 626 -6.69 -9.08 18.71
CA GLU A 626 -6.86 -7.66 18.98
C GLU A 626 -7.81 -7.06 17.94
N VAL A 627 -9.04 -6.78 18.37
CA VAL A 627 -10.13 -6.38 17.47
C VAL A 627 -10.06 -4.91 17.08
N PHE A 628 -9.60 -4.04 17.98
CA PHE A 628 -9.64 -2.59 17.75
C PHE A 628 -8.38 -2.05 17.08
N LEU A 629 -7.20 -2.59 17.41
CA LEU A 629 -5.99 -2.20 16.69
C LEU A 629 -6.00 -2.78 15.27
N PRO A 630 -5.41 -2.06 14.30
CA PRO A 630 -5.47 -2.44 12.89
C PRO A 630 -4.68 -3.71 12.54
N PHE A 631 -3.68 -4.08 13.34
CA PHE A 631 -2.56 -4.89 12.86
C PHE A 631 -2.94 -6.35 12.66
N ASP A 632 -3.67 -6.96 13.60
CA ASP A 632 -4.14 -8.33 13.44
C ASP A 632 -5.02 -8.49 12.20
N LEU A 633 -5.88 -7.50 11.93
CA LEU A 633 -6.67 -7.45 10.70
C LEU A 633 -5.77 -7.34 9.46
N GLU A 634 -4.78 -6.45 9.48
CA GLU A 634 -3.85 -6.27 8.35
C GLU A 634 -2.98 -7.51 8.10
N TYR A 635 -2.54 -8.20 9.15
CA TYR A 635 -1.79 -9.45 9.06
C TYR A 635 -2.65 -10.58 8.51
N ALA A 636 -3.86 -10.78 9.06
CA ALA A 636 -4.80 -11.79 8.59
C ALA A 636 -5.14 -11.60 7.10
N TYR A 637 -5.52 -10.37 6.75
CA TYR A 637 -5.93 -10.03 5.38
C TYR A 637 -4.75 -10.08 4.40
N GLY A 638 -3.58 -9.58 4.80
CA GLY A 638 -2.35 -9.66 4.00
C GLY A 638 -1.92 -11.09 3.71
N ALA A 639 -1.97 -11.98 4.71
CA ALA A 639 -1.70 -13.41 4.55
C ALA A 639 -2.75 -14.09 3.66
N ALA A 640 -4.04 -13.79 3.86
CA ALA A 640 -5.13 -14.37 3.08
C ALA A 640 -4.99 -14.07 1.58
N ILE A 641 -4.69 -12.82 1.20
CA ILE A 641 -4.45 -12.47 -0.21
C ILE A 641 -3.24 -13.23 -0.76
N HIS A 642 -2.14 -13.29 0.00
CA HIS A 642 -0.92 -13.97 -0.41
C HIS A 642 -1.18 -15.46 -0.69
N LEU A 643 -1.93 -16.13 0.18
CA LEU A 643 -2.35 -17.53 0.00
C LEU A 643 -3.37 -17.72 -1.12
N THR A 644 -4.25 -16.75 -1.34
CA THR A 644 -5.23 -16.80 -2.44
C THR A 644 -4.50 -16.79 -3.79
N ILE A 645 -3.48 -15.94 -3.95
CA ILE A 645 -2.64 -15.92 -5.14
C ILE A 645 -1.88 -17.24 -5.28
N ALA A 646 -1.25 -17.71 -4.20
CA ALA A 646 -0.50 -18.95 -4.19
C ALA A 646 -1.34 -20.17 -4.58
N ASN A 647 -2.58 -20.26 -4.08
CA ASN A 647 -3.50 -21.35 -4.42
C ASN A 647 -3.94 -21.31 -5.89
N ALA A 648 -4.01 -20.13 -6.51
CA ALA A 648 -4.28 -19.99 -7.94
C ALA A 648 -3.09 -20.44 -8.82
N LEU A 649 -1.87 -20.26 -8.32
CA LEU A 649 -0.63 -20.69 -8.97
C LEU A 649 -0.37 -22.19 -8.77
N PHE A 650 -0.61 -22.70 -7.57
CA PHE A 650 -0.28 -24.06 -7.12
C PHE A 650 -1.50 -24.75 -6.50
N PRO A 651 -2.53 -25.08 -7.30
CA PRO A 651 -3.73 -25.72 -6.79
C PRO A 651 -3.39 -27.10 -6.22
N SER A 652 -3.64 -27.30 -4.93
CA SER A 652 -3.42 -28.59 -4.26
C SER A 652 -4.43 -29.63 -4.76
N THR A 653 -3.99 -30.85 -5.06
CA THR A 653 -4.85 -31.93 -5.59
C THR A 653 -5.69 -32.64 -4.53
N THR A 654 -5.60 -32.23 -3.25
CA THR A 654 -6.10 -33.00 -2.09
C THR A 654 -7.31 -32.40 -1.36
N ASP A 655 -7.70 -31.15 -1.59
CA ASP A 655 -8.79 -30.51 -0.83
C ASP A 655 -10.12 -30.54 -1.60
N MET A 656 -10.92 -31.59 -1.37
CA MET A 656 -12.29 -31.72 -1.90
C MET A 656 -13.28 -30.68 -1.32
N ASP A 657 -12.92 -29.98 -0.23
CA ASP A 657 -13.75 -29.01 0.51
C ASP A 657 -13.24 -27.54 0.42
N GLY A 658 -12.32 -27.24 -0.51
CA GLY A 658 -11.70 -25.92 -0.66
C GLY A 658 -10.46 -25.71 0.23
N PRO A 659 -9.63 -24.67 -0.03
CA PRO A 659 -8.33 -24.53 0.62
C PRO A 659 -8.52 -24.28 2.12
N THR A 660 -7.93 -25.14 2.96
CA THR A 660 -8.03 -25.04 4.43
C THR A 660 -7.69 -23.65 4.99
N HIS A 661 -6.73 -22.94 4.38
CA HIS A 661 -6.34 -21.59 4.79
C HIS A 661 -7.35 -20.48 4.49
N SER A 662 -8.19 -20.63 3.45
CA SER A 662 -9.27 -19.67 3.19
C SER A 662 -10.28 -19.73 4.34
N ARG A 663 -10.64 -20.93 4.79
CA ARG A 663 -11.54 -21.10 5.95
C ARG A 663 -10.99 -20.47 7.23
N GLU A 664 -9.68 -20.64 7.49
CA GLU A 664 -9.00 -20.01 8.64
C GLU A 664 -9.07 -18.48 8.58
N ALA A 665 -8.73 -17.88 7.44
CA ALA A 665 -8.80 -16.43 7.26
C ALA A 665 -10.22 -15.87 7.45
N HIS A 666 -11.23 -16.55 6.90
CA HIS A 666 -12.62 -16.14 7.06
C HIS A 666 -13.09 -16.28 8.52
N ALA A 667 -12.68 -17.33 9.23
CA ALA A 667 -13.02 -17.51 10.65
C ALA A 667 -12.44 -16.38 11.53
N ILE A 668 -11.19 -15.98 11.28
CA ILE A 668 -10.57 -14.83 11.97
C ILE A 668 -11.35 -13.54 11.70
N LEU A 669 -11.68 -13.26 10.43
CA LEU A 669 -12.44 -12.08 10.06
C LEU A 669 -13.85 -12.10 10.66
N ASP A 670 -14.52 -13.26 10.67
CA ASP A 670 -15.83 -13.45 11.29
C ASP A 670 -15.81 -13.22 12.79
N ASP A 671 -14.77 -13.65 13.50
CA ASP A 671 -14.60 -13.36 14.92
C ASP A 671 -14.46 -11.85 15.18
N MET A 672 -13.65 -11.15 14.36
CA MET A 672 -13.52 -9.69 14.46
C MET A 672 -14.85 -8.97 14.17
N ILE A 673 -15.60 -9.42 13.17
CA ILE A 673 -16.93 -8.89 12.82
C ILE A 673 -17.92 -9.14 13.96
N HIS A 674 -17.94 -10.35 14.53
CA HIS A 674 -18.80 -10.70 15.67
C HIS A 674 -18.49 -9.83 16.90
N LYS A 675 -17.22 -9.46 17.09
CA LYS A 675 -16.77 -8.54 18.14
C LYS A 675 -17.01 -7.05 17.79
N GLY A 676 -17.57 -6.74 16.62
CA GLY A 676 -18.07 -5.42 16.24
C GLY A 676 -17.14 -4.60 15.34
N ASN A 677 -16.17 -5.23 14.66
CA ASN A 677 -15.26 -4.54 13.74
C ASN A 677 -15.83 -4.43 12.32
N SER A 678 -16.38 -3.25 11.97
CA SER A 678 -16.89 -2.96 10.62
C SER A 678 -15.80 -2.86 9.54
N VAL A 679 -14.54 -2.61 9.91
CA VAL A 679 -13.42 -2.64 8.94
C VAL A 679 -13.17 -4.07 8.48
N ALA A 680 -13.24 -5.05 9.40
CA ALA A 680 -13.12 -6.46 9.07
C ALA A 680 -14.24 -6.94 8.13
N GLU A 681 -15.46 -6.42 8.29
CA GLU A 681 -16.60 -6.72 7.39
C GLU A 681 -16.32 -6.29 5.94
N VAL A 682 -15.80 -5.06 5.77
CA VAL A 682 -15.38 -4.55 4.47
C VAL A 682 -14.25 -5.40 3.89
N ARG A 683 -13.22 -5.70 4.67
CA ARG A 683 -12.09 -6.53 4.23
C ARG A 683 -12.51 -7.94 3.85
N LYS A 684 -13.42 -8.56 4.60
CA LYS A 684 -13.96 -9.87 4.25
C LYS A 684 -14.69 -9.84 2.91
N SER A 685 -15.49 -8.80 2.67
CA SER A 685 -16.21 -8.63 1.40
C SER A 685 -15.25 -8.49 0.21
N GLU A 686 -14.15 -7.77 0.38
CA GLU A 686 -13.09 -7.66 -0.64
C GLU A 686 -12.39 -9.02 -0.88
N LEU A 687 -12.08 -9.77 0.20
CA LEU A 687 -11.44 -11.09 0.09
C LEU A 687 -12.34 -12.08 -0.66
N VAL A 688 -13.62 -12.17 -0.29
CA VAL A 688 -14.62 -13.02 -0.96
C VAL A 688 -14.65 -12.73 -2.46
N HIS A 689 -14.62 -11.45 -2.82
CA HIS A 689 -14.65 -11.06 -4.22
C HIS A 689 -13.38 -11.47 -4.97
N LEU A 690 -12.21 -11.27 -4.38
CA LEU A 690 -10.95 -11.73 -4.95
C LEU A 690 -10.93 -13.26 -5.13
N GLU A 691 -11.32 -14.02 -4.10
CA GLU A 691 -11.40 -15.48 -4.15
C GLU A 691 -12.34 -15.96 -5.26
N TYR A 692 -13.47 -15.27 -5.49
CA TYR A 692 -14.36 -15.53 -6.61
C TYR A 692 -13.64 -15.36 -7.96
N LEU A 693 -12.90 -14.27 -8.17
CA LEU A 693 -12.14 -14.03 -9.40
C LEU A 693 -11.08 -15.12 -9.63
N PHE A 694 -10.38 -15.55 -8.58
CA PHE A 694 -9.40 -16.63 -8.67
C PHE A 694 -10.04 -17.99 -8.94
N SER A 695 -11.21 -18.27 -8.36
CA SER A 695 -11.97 -19.49 -8.65
C SER A 695 -12.42 -19.55 -10.11
N GLU A 696 -12.88 -18.42 -10.66
CA GLU A 696 -13.26 -18.30 -12.07
C GLU A 696 -12.04 -18.53 -12.99
N PHE A 697 -10.88 -17.94 -12.64
CA PHE A 697 -9.63 -18.21 -13.34
C PHE A 697 -9.24 -19.69 -13.32
N ALA A 698 -9.29 -20.34 -12.16
CA ALA A 698 -8.97 -21.75 -12.01
C ALA A 698 -9.93 -22.67 -12.81
N THR A 699 -11.21 -22.33 -12.86
CA THR A 699 -12.21 -23.04 -13.67
C THR A 699 -11.86 -22.97 -15.16
N ARG A 700 -11.47 -21.80 -15.66
CA ARG A 700 -11.09 -21.60 -17.07
C ARG A 700 -9.79 -22.32 -17.46
N LEU A 701 -8.89 -22.58 -16.51
CA LEU A 701 -7.68 -23.37 -16.75
C LEU A 701 -7.96 -24.87 -16.92
N LYS A 702 -9.04 -25.38 -16.34
CA LYS A 702 -9.39 -26.82 -16.37
C LYS A 702 -10.25 -27.23 -17.58
N GLN A 703 -10.71 -26.28 -18.40
CA GLN A 703 -11.54 -26.58 -19.56
C GLN A 703 -10.67 -26.98 -20.77
N PRO A 704 -10.90 -28.15 -21.40
CA PRO A 704 -10.10 -28.62 -22.54
C PRO A 704 -10.22 -27.75 -23.81
N ASP A 705 -11.32 -27.00 -23.95
CA ASP A 705 -11.77 -26.37 -25.20
C ASP A 705 -12.13 -24.88 -25.03
N PHE A 706 -11.29 -24.06 -24.38
CA PHE A 706 -11.62 -22.62 -24.30
C PHE A 706 -11.34 -21.91 -25.66
N GLN A 707 -12.36 -21.85 -26.52
CA GLN A 707 -12.45 -20.91 -27.64
C GLN A 707 -13.16 -19.61 -27.18
N PRO A 708 -12.65 -18.41 -27.56
CA PRO A 708 -13.27 -17.13 -27.21
C PRO A 708 -14.61 -16.93 -27.94
N PRO A 709 -15.52 -16.06 -27.44
CA PRO A 709 -16.91 -16.05 -27.89
C PRO A 709 -17.06 -15.62 -29.35
N ARG A 710 -17.94 -16.32 -30.10
CA ARG A 710 -18.49 -15.90 -31.39
C ARG A 710 -20.01 -15.67 -31.28
N LEU A 711 -20.49 -14.64 -31.97
CA LEU A 711 -21.91 -14.25 -32.14
C LEU A 711 -22.74 -15.34 -32.87
N PRO A 712 -24.08 -15.39 -32.69
CA PRO A 712 -24.87 -16.62 -32.60
C PRO A 712 -25.55 -17.05 -33.90
N VAL A 713 -25.65 -18.36 -34.20
CA VAL A 713 -26.75 -18.97 -35.00
C VAL A 713 -27.00 -20.46 -34.62
N ARG A 714 -28.28 -20.85 -34.71
CA ARG A 714 -29.05 -22.03 -34.27
C ARG A 714 -28.67 -23.46 -34.75
N SER A 715 -28.85 -24.41 -33.81
CA SER A 715 -29.57 -25.71 -33.85
C SER A 715 -29.22 -26.82 -34.88
N ARG A 716 -28.74 -27.99 -34.42
CA ARG A 716 -29.48 -29.29 -34.24
C ARG A 716 -28.54 -30.53 -34.24
N GLU A 717 -28.78 -31.42 -33.26
CA GLU A 717 -28.70 -32.92 -33.25
C GLU A 717 -27.40 -33.66 -33.66
N VAL A 718 -26.99 -34.86 -33.21
CA VAL A 718 -27.26 -35.86 -32.15
C VAL A 718 -26.03 -36.83 -32.18
N ALA A 719 -25.49 -37.19 -31.00
CA ALA A 719 -24.83 -38.43 -30.47
C ALA A 719 -24.44 -39.65 -31.40
N PRO A 720 -23.67 -40.71 -30.97
CA PRO A 720 -22.59 -40.86 -29.95
C PRO A 720 -21.50 -42.01 -30.17
N VAL A 721 -20.63 -42.24 -29.15
CA VAL A 721 -19.92 -43.47 -28.62
C VAL A 721 -18.64 -44.07 -29.29
N ILE A 722 -17.57 -44.36 -28.49
CA ILE A 722 -17.02 -45.68 -28.05
C ILE A 722 -15.59 -45.56 -27.42
N GLU A 723 -15.53 -45.56 -26.08
CA GLU A 723 -14.99 -46.56 -25.12
C GLU A 723 -13.67 -47.40 -25.30
N VAL A 724 -12.97 -47.56 -24.13
CA VAL A 724 -12.21 -48.71 -23.53
C VAL A 724 -10.65 -48.74 -23.47
N GLY A 725 -10.14 -48.86 -22.23
CA GLY A 725 -9.16 -49.89 -21.75
C GLY A 725 -7.78 -49.38 -21.27
N GLU A 726 -7.37 -49.31 -19.99
CA GLU A 726 -7.19 -50.26 -18.85
C GLU A 726 -5.78 -50.88 -18.66
N SER A 727 -5.34 -50.88 -17.37
CA SER A 727 -4.40 -51.78 -16.65
C SER A 727 -2.87 -51.47 -16.67
N SER A 728 -2.03 -51.72 -15.64
CA SER A 728 -2.14 -51.99 -14.19
C SER A 728 -0.73 -52.26 -13.58
N THR A 729 -0.42 -51.71 -12.37
CA THR A 729 0.37 -52.26 -11.21
C THR A 729 1.83 -52.78 -11.38
N SER A 730 2.77 -52.83 -10.41
CA SER A 730 2.75 -53.02 -8.94
C SER A 730 4.12 -52.66 -8.26
N VAL A 731 4.11 -52.61 -6.92
CA VAL A 731 5.11 -52.17 -5.91
C VAL A 731 5.84 -53.34 -5.21
N THR A 732 7.03 -53.12 -4.60
CA THR A 732 7.46 -53.65 -3.26
C THR A 732 8.78 -53.05 -2.73
N GLU A 733 8.94 -53.02 -1.39
CA GLU A 733 9.92 -52.29 -0.54
C GLU A 733 10.57 -53.27 0.52
N PRO A 734 11.29 -52.86 1.60
CA PRO A 734 12.77 -52.78 1.78
C PRO A 734 13.35 -53.62 2.97
N ASP A 735 14.62 -53.41 3.36
CA ASP A 735 15.13 -53.77 4.71
C ASP A 735 16.41 -53.04 5.18
N LEU A 736 16.56 -52.94 6.52
CA LEU A 736 17.49 -52.17 7.38
C LEU A 736 18.82 -52.90 7.74
N VAL A 737 19.81 -52.20 8.35
CA VAL A 737 20.64 -52.61 9.55
C VAL A 737 21.81 -51.61 9.84
N SER A 738 22.31 -51.62 11.10
CA SER A 738 22.96 -50.58 11.93
C SER A 738 24.43 -50.87 12.37
N MET A 739 25.10 -49.82 12.93
CA MET A 739 26.02 -49.76 14.12
C MET A 739 27.53 -49.35 14.04
N THR A 740 27.85 -48.23 14.77
CA THR A 740 28.98 -47.90 15.71
C THR A 740 30.44 -47.74 15.21
N THR A 741 31.29 -46.77 15.63
CA THR A 741 31.90 -46.52 16.98
C THR A 741 32.53 -45.09 17.20
N LEU A 742 32.99 -44.81 18.44
CA LEU A 742 33.29 -43.55 19.19
C LEU A 742 34.70 -42.87 19.02
N SER A 743 34.83 -41.57 19.34
CA SER A 743 35.85 -41.00 20.28
C SER A 743 35.60 -39.52 20.70
N GLU A 744 35.98 -39.18 21.93
CA GLU A 744 35.62 -38.01 22.78
C GLU A 744 36.45 -36.71 22.59
N SER A 745 35.89 -35.54 22.94
CA SER A 745 36.49 -34.53 23.85
C SER A 745 35.55 -33.33 24.13
N GLN A 746 35.70 -32.76 25.33
CA GLN A 746 34.69 -32.09 26.17
C GLN A 746 34.33 -30.63 25.81
N SER A 747 33.04 -30.29 25.87
CA SER A 747 32.48 -28.93 25.85
C SER A 747 31.80 -28.57 27.19
N LEU A 748 31.89 -27.29 27.54
CA LEU A 748 31.29 -26.68 28.74
C LEU A 748 29.76 -26.82 28.74
N PHE A 749 29.23 -27.29 29.87
CA PHE A 749 27.84 -27.55 30.23
C PHE A 749 26.75 -26.78 29.46
N CYS A 750 26.14 -27.45 28.47
CA CYS A 750 24.73 -27.29 28.14
C CYS A 750 23.89 -28.00 29.22
N ALA A 751 22.92 -27.30 29.80
CA ALA A 751 21.83 -27.97 30.51
C ALA A 751 20.94 -28.70 29.47
N PRO A 752 20.32 -29.84 29.79
CA PRO A 752 19.60 -30.64 28.81
C PRO A 752 18.40 -29.86 28.26
N ASP A 753 18.32 -29.77 26.93
CA ASP A 753 17.15 -29.30 26.20
C ASP A 753 15.92 -30.08 26.67
N THR A 754 14.90 -29.35 27.12
CA THR A 754 13.57 -29.92 27.33
C THR A 754 12.91 -30.07 25.95
N PRO A 755 12.42 -31.26 25.57
CA PRO A 755 11.87 -31.53 24.22
C PRO A 755 10.76 -30.57 23.78
N ASN A 756 9.99 -30.03 24.74
CA ASN A 756 8.86 -29.13 24.48
C ASN A 756 9.23 -27.80 23.78
N ASN A 757 10.45 -27.27 23.97
CA ASN A 757 10.78 -25.94 23.46
C ASN A 757 11.18 -25.92 21.98
N ALA A 758 11.74 -27.02 21.46
CA ALA A 758 12.09 -27.15 20.05
C ALA A 758 10.85 -27.41 19.19
N GLU A 759 9.96 -28.32 19.61
CA GLU A 759 8.67 -28.57 18.95
C GLU A 759 7.79 -27.32 18.90
N PHE A 760 7.82 -26.47 19.93
CA PHE A 760 7.08 -25.21 19.95
C PHE A 760 7.60 -24.19 18.92
N LEU A 761 8.92 -24.04 18.78
CA LEU A 761 9.50 -23.10 17.80
C LEU A 761 9.28 -23.57 16.35
N ASP A 762 9.38 -24.88 16.10
CA ASP A 762 8.98 -25.49 14.83
C ASP A 762 7.48 -25.31 14.56
N SER A 763 6.64 -25.40 15.59
CA SER A 763 5.19 -25.15 15.46
C SER A 763 4.88 -23.69 15.07
N ILE A 764 5.72 -22.73 15.44
CA ILE A 764 5.59 -21.31 15.06
C ILE A 764 6.21 -21.01 13.68
N GLY A 765 6.99 -21.94 13.11
CA GLY A 765 7.57 -21.79 11.76
C GLY A 765 8.70 -20.76 11.67
N ILE A 766 9.36 -20.50 12.80
CA ILE A 766 10.59 -19.72 12.88
C ILE A 766 11.73 -20.73 13.02
N SER A 767 11.98 -21.53 11.98
CA SER A 767 13.20 -22.34 11.92
C SER A 767 14.23 -21.54 11.13
N SER A 768 15.21 -20.99 11.85
CA SER A 768 16.36 -20.36 11.22
C SER A 768 17.10 -21.33 10.28
N ASP A 769 17.09 -22.63 10.59
CA ASP A 769 17.69 -23.69 9.77
C ASP A 769 16.92 -23.95 8.46
N ASP A 770 15.59 -23.88 8.47
CA ASP A 770 14.77 -23.98 7.24
C ASP A 770 15.04 -22.80 6.30
N PHE A 771 15.15 -21.59 6.86
CA PHE A 771 15.45 -20.38 6.06
C PHE A 771 16.90 -20.39 5.55
N LEU A 772 17.87 -20.74 6.40
CA LEU A 772 19.28 -20.85 6.02
C LEU A 772 19.46 -21.96 4.99
N SER A 773 18.81 -23.12 5.13
CA SER A 773 18.89 -24.19 4.14
C SER A 773 18.26 -23.80 2.80
N ILE A 774 17.16 -23.03 2.77
CA ILE A 774 16.62 -22.48 1.51
C ILE A 774 17.61 -21.51 0.87
N VAL A 775 18.28 -20.66 1.66
CA VAL A 775 19.30 -19.72 1.17
C VAL A 775 20.57 -20.44 0.70
N GLU A 776 21.01 -21.49 1.40
CA GLU A 776 22.19 -22.30 1.09
C GLU A 776 21.97 -23.25 -0.10
N GLN A 777 20.77 -23.81 -0.26
CA GLN A 777 20.38 -24.60 -1.44
C GLN A 777 20.37 -23.78 -2.75
N MET A 778 20.36 -22.45 -2.64
CA MET A 778 20.54 -21.53 -3.77
C MET A 778 22.01 -21.20 -4.06
N GLY A 779 22.97 -21.75 -3.31
CA GLY A 779 24.41 -21.54 -3.51
C GLY A 779 24.95 -22.20 -4.79
N ASN A 780 25.67 -21.40 -5.59
CA ASN A 780 26.26 -21.68 -6.92
C ASN A 780 25.28 -21.73 -8.10
N GLN A 781 24.67 -20.59 -8.45
CA GLN A 781 24.09 -20.35 -9.78
C GLN A 781 24.88 -19.32 -10.60
N ASP A 782 26.21 -19.29 -10.45
CA ASP A 782 27.09 -18.55 -11.38
C ASP A 782 27.09 -19.16 -12.81
N ASP A 783 26.38 -20.27 -13.04
CA ASP A 783 26.40 -21.06 -14.29
C ASP A 783 25.04 -21.16 -15.00
N MET A 784 24.00 -20.44 -14.55
CA MET A 784 22.71 -20.41 -15.25
C MET A 784 22.67 -19.23 -16.21
N ASP A 785 22.98 -19.48 -17.49
CA ASP A 785 22.59 -18.66 -18.65
C ASP A 785 21.04 -18.58 -18.72
N LEU A 786 20.42 -17.90 -17.76
CA LEU A 786 19.02 -17.53 -17.81
C LEU A 786 18.89 -16.46 -18.92
N PRO A 787 18.08 -16.69 -19.97
CA PRO A 787 17.91 -15.69 -21.02
C PRO A 787 17.44 -14.40 -20.36
N PHE A 788 18.05 -13.26 -20.71
CA PHE A 788 17.82 -11.89 -20.20
C PHE A 788 16.34 -11.52 -19.94
N THR A 789 15.71 -12.13 -18.93
CA THR A 789 14.33 -11.85 -18.50
C THR A 789 14.43 -10.81 -17.40
N MET A 790 14.15 -9.56 -17.76
CA MET A 790 14.02 -8.49 -16.78
C MET A 790 12.75 -8.73 -15.95
N LEU A 791 12.83 -8.68 -14.62
CA LEU A 791 11.65 -8.47 -13.79
C LEU A 791 11.31 -6.97 -13.86
N ASP A 792 10.43 -6.61 -14.78
CA ASP A 792 9.91 -5.24 -14.86
C ASP A 792 8.83 -5.00 -13.80
N LEU A 793 9.25 -4.78 -12.55
CA LEU A 793 8.38 -4.37 -11.43
C LEU A 793 7.55 -3.15 -11.77
N GLY A 794 8.10 -2.20 -12.51
CA GLY A 794 7.32 -1.13 -13.14
C GLY A 794 6.09 -1.70 -13.86
N GLN A 795 6.28 -2.58 -14.84
CA GLN A 795 5.17 -3.29 -15.50
C GLN A 795 4.29 -4.14 -14.58
N PHE A 796 4.81 -4.71 -13.49
CA PHE A 796 4.06 -5.53 -12.52
C PHE A 796 3.13 -4.66 -11.65
N TRP A 797 3.44 -3.37 -11.50
CA TRP A 797 2.64 -2.40 -10.73
C TRP A 797 1.82 -1.43 -11.60
N LYS A 798 2.00 -1.42 -12.94
CA LYS A 798 0.92 -1.44 -13.98
C LYS A 798 -0.48 -1.14 -13.48
#